data_AF-G2Q0D8-F1
#
_entry.id   AF-G2Q0D8-F1
#
_cell.length_a   1.000
_cell.length_b   1.000
_cell.length_c   1.000
_cell.angle_alpha   90.00
_cell.angle_beta   90.00
_cell.angle_gamma   90.00
#
_symmetry.space_group_name_H-M   'P 1'
#
loop_
_entity.id
_entity.type
_entity.pdbx_description
1 polymer ?
#
loop_
_entity_poly.entity_id
_entity_poly.type
_entity_poly.pdbx_seq_one_letter_code
_entity_poly.pdbx_strand_id
1 'polypeptide(L)'
;MAYPYDADAASGLVRPPLRQVLAGLHYAYPTVVFVYYMATSTVAVCTLQTRSSDPAHPRRRPITWLLVSVIATYFAQLLALGIQGAVRHVFPFADQDIIIGLMSCALVFGVVVAGLSDAANPVWYPYIGSFAIALVLEPVLAILSLMVRPAGSLRFIDFFDISAVAVRYFAVLLAVVLYFAGSWDHRKEKGTDSERQSLLKSNGHASHDSDSDGQSDGTRQNGYGSNSDSSADGNLSSDTDEDDNPYERRQRQASEQMEKRLKEKGNWVTYAKSFMIFFPYIWPVNRRSLQVRVFLVGLCLLAMNFINLLIPRQLGIIMDALAGTNGRNPWNEVLLFAGLKLVASEAGLTLLRQWLWIPVEYYSFDAISTAAYSHVLNLSSDFHDSKSSSDIMMAISCGQSISNILESICFRAVPMLIDMVVAFVYLSATFGPYEGFITIATATTFMYIATRMISALKTARRNEVGAWYKEHYVRQAGIQGWSTVASFNQIGHEEDRYSVAVKDRVNKTQKVYFGYVLAYALQFLVLLSGLLAGAFLAVYQVTHDEATPGDFIMLLTYWAQLVAPLTFFAGLGKNISRDLLQAEQLLEILQTKPTVLSKEGAPPLHFNSGEVRFDHVYFSYDNKKEILKDINFTATPGMTVAFVGATGAGKSTILKLLDRFYDVSKGSIKIDGQDIRDVDLYSLRAQIGVVPQAPILFDDTIMNNVRYAKLTATDEEVYEACKAASIHEQILTFSDGKICSPHLVG
;
A
#
# COMPACT_ATOMS: atom_id res chain seq x y z
N MET A 1 10.91 -9.98 -51.89
CA MET A 1 11.25 -9.03 -52.97
C MET A 1 12.59 -8.39 -52.63
N ALA A 2 13.57 -8.40 -53.55
CA ALA A 2 14.80 -7.64 -53.36
C ALA A 2 14.44 -6.15 -53.35
N TYR A 3 14.90 -5.42 -52.34
CA TYR A 3 14.55 -4.01 -52.16
C TYR A 3 15.16 -3.19 -53.31
N PRO A 4 14.57 -2.04 -53.71
CA PRO A 4 15.10 -1.22 -54.81
C PRO A 4 16.51 -0.64 -54.56
N TYR A 5 17.07 -0.86 -53.37
CA TYR A 5 18.45 -0.52 -53.00
C TYR A 5 19.46 -1.66 -53.17
N ASP A 6 19.02 -2.90 -53.46
CA ASP A 6 19.93 -4.02 -53.77
C ASP A 6 20.56 -3.87 -55.16
N ALA A 7 20.00 -3.03 -56.04
CA ALA A 7 20.62 -2.71 -57.33
C ALA A 7 21.88 -1.82 -57.17
N ASP A 8 22.01 -1.08 -56.06
CA ASP A 8 23.20 -0.28 -55.76
C ASP A 8 24.31 -1.09 -55.07
N ALA A 9 24.02 -2.33 -54.64
CA ALA A 9 25.02 -3.26 -54.09
C ALA A 9 26.09 -3.67 -55.13
N ALA A 10 25.83 -3.42 -56.42
CA ALA A 10 26.81 -3.59 -57.49
C ALA A 10 27.93 -2.51 -57.51
N SER A 11 27.81 -1.45 -56.70
CA SER A 11 28.73 -0.30 -56.71
C SER A 11 29.64 -0.18 -55.48
N GLY A 12 30.00 -1.27 -54.81
CA GLY A 12 31.24 -1.37 -54.01
C GLY A 12 31.56 -0.34 -52.92
N LEU A 13 30.62 0.51 -52.48
CA LEU A 13 30.91 1.69 -51.63
C LEU A 13 30.08 1.78 -50.34
N VAL A 14 29.49 0.69 -49.85
CA VAL A 14 28.78 0.67 -48.56
C VAL A 14 29.28 -0.51 -47.72
N ARG A 15 29.81 -0.23 -46.52
CA ARG A 15 30.30 -1.27 -45.59
C ARG A 15 29.11 -1.96 -44.91
N PRO A 16 28.80 -3.25 -45.19
CA PRO A 16 27.70 -3.97 -44.56
C PRO A 16 27.70 -4.01 -43.02
N PRO A 17 28.83 -4.05 -42.29
CA PRO A 17 28.78 -4.03 -40.82
C PRO A 17 28.24 -2.72 -40.24
N LEU A 18 28.40 -1.60 -40.95
CA LEU A 18 27.99 -0.28 -40.44
C LEU A 18 26.46 -0.09 -40.48
N ARG A 19 25.78 -0.73 -41.44
CA ARG A 19 24.31 -0.76 -41.53
C ARG A 19 23.68 -1.62 -40.44
N GLN A 20 24.24 -2.79 -40.15
CA GLN A 20 23.75 -3.64 -39.06
C GLN A 20 23.93 -2.98 -37.70
N VAL A 21 25.04 -2.27 -37.50
CA VAL A 21 25.27 -1.46 -36.29
C VAL A 21 24.28 -0.31 -36.18
N LEU A 22 23.97 0.39 -37.28
CA LEU A 22 22.98 1.47 -37.30
C LEU A 22 21.56 0.96 -36.98
N ALA A 23 21.14 -0.15 -37.58
CA ALA A 23 19.86 -0.81 -37.30
C ALA A 23 19.74 -1.20 -35.82
N GLY A 24 20.76 -1.87 -35.28
CA GLY A 24 20.82 -2.21 -33.86
C GLY A 24 20.75 -0.98 -32.94
N LEU A 25 21.39 0.13 -33.34
CA LEU A 25 21.39 1.37 -32.56
C LEU A 25 20.03 2.07 -32.55
N HIS A 26 19.25 2.01 -33.65
CA HIS A 26 17.89 2.55 -33.72
C HIS A 26 16.92 1.85 -32.76
N TYR A 27 17.06 0.54 -32.54
CA TYR A 27 16.30 -0.19 -31.52
C TYR A 27 16.88 -0.02 -30.12
N ALA A 28 18.21 0.03 -29.99
CA ALA A 28 18.89 0.15 -28.69
C ALA A 28 18.69 1.51 -28.03
N TYR A 29 18.64 2.61 -28.78
CA TYR A 29 18.50 3.96 -28.22
C TYR A 29 17.22 4.15 -27.37
N PRO A 30 16.00 3.97 -27.91
CA PRO A 30 14.77 4.16 -27.15
C PRO A 30 14.62 3.12 -26.04
N THR A 31 15.09 1.89 -26.24
CA THR A 31 15.04 0.83 -25.22
C THR A 31 15.95 1.15 -24.04
N VAL A 32 17.17 1.63 -24.27
CA VAL A 32 18.10 2.06 -23.21
C VAL A 32 17.53 3.23 -22.42
N VAL A 33 16.94 4.23 -23.09
CA VAL A 33 16.29 5.37 -22.41
C VAL A 33 15.09 4.91 -21.59
N PHE A 34 14.24 4.04 -22.14
CA PHE A 34 13.08 3.51 -21.43
C PHE A 34 13.47 2.64 -20.23
N VAL A 35 14.40 1.71 -20.39
CA VAL A 35 14.90 0.84 -19.31
C VAL A 35 15.59 1.68 -18.24
N TYR A 36 16.40 2.68 -18.63
CA TYR A 36 16.99 3.61 -17.68
C TYR A 36 15.91 4.36 -16.91
N TYR A 37 14.94 4.96 -17.60
CA TYR A 37 13.85 5.71 -16.96
C TYR A 37 13.02 4.83 -16.02
N MET A 38 12.65 3.62 -16.44
CA MET A 38 11.89 2.68 -15.63
C MET A 38 12.71 2.20 -14.44
N ALA A 39 13.96 1.74 -14.63
CA ALA A 39 14.82 1.27 -13.55
C ALA A 39 15.10 2.38 -12.54
N THR A 40 15.43 3.59 -12.99
CA THR A 40 15.71 4.72 -12.10
C THR A 40 14.46 5.28 -11.43
N SER A 41 13.29 5.21 -12.07
CA SER A 41 12.00 5.55 -11.47
C SER A 41 11.55 4.51 -10.45
N THR A 42 11.73 3.22 -10.72
CA THR A 42 11.52 2.15 -9.73
C THR A 42 12.48 2.32 -8.56
N VAL A 43 13.76 2.59 -8.83
CA VAL A 43 14.73 2.94 -7.80
C VAL A 43 14.27 4.20 -7.06
N ALA A 44 13.71 5.24 -7.70
CA ALA A 44 13.21 6.44 -7.01
C ALA A 44 12.06 6.14 -6.07
N VAL A 45 11.16 5.24 -6.50
CA VAL A 45 10.06 4.74 -5.67
C VAL A 45 10.60 3.89 -4.51
N CYS A 46 11.67 3.11 -4.71
CA CYS A 46 12.25 2.21 -3.72
C CYS A 46 13.27 2.85 -2.75
N THR A 47 14.08 3.81 -3.22
CA THR A 47 15.14 4.45 -2.42
C THR A 47 14.65 5.65 -1.65
N LEU A 48 13.40 6.08 -1.87
CA LEU A 48 12.73 7.07 -1.03
C LEU A 48 13.61 8.27 -0.68
N GLN A 49 14.45 8.70 -1.63
CA GLN A 49 15.16 9.96 -1.52
C GLN A 49 14.11 11.05 -1.56
N THR A 50 13.68 11.42 -0.36
CA THR A 50 12.92 12.61 0.01
C THR A 50 12.06 13.13 -1.14
N ARG A 51 10.75 12.86 -1.09
CA ARG A 51 9.81 13.95 -1.36
C ARG A 51 10.09 15.02 -0.29
N SER A 52 11.22 15.71 -0.39
CA SER A 52 11.40 16.93 0.34
C SER A 52 10.29 17.83 -0.17
N SER A 53 9.67 18.53 0.76
CA SER A 53 8.83 19.67 0.51
C SER A 53 9.64 20.81 -0.11
N ASP A 54 10.66 20.53 -0.94
CA ASP A 54 11.36 21.56 -1.68
C ASP A 54 10.38 22.09 -2.74
N PRO A 55 10.21 23.42 -2.82
CA PRO A 55 9.34 24.02 -3.81
C PRO A 55 9.77 23.55 -5.21
N ALA A 56 8.76 23.29 -6.05
CA ALA A 56 8.96 22.85 -7.42
C ALA A 56 10.05 23.71 -8.11
N HIS A 57 11.02 23.05 -8.76
CA HIS A 57 12.14 23.74 -9.42
C HIS A 57 11.62 24.91 -10.27
N PRO A 58 12.14 26.14 -10.10
CA PRO A 58 11.53 27.37 -10.65
C PRO A 58 11.43 27.36 -12.17
N ARG A 59 12.26 26.55 -12.84
CA ARG A 59 12.30 26.39 -14.31
C ARG A 59 11.67 25.09 -14.83
N ARG A 60 10.76 24.45 -14.09
CA ARG A 60 10.09 23.21 -14.54
C ARG A 60 9.27 23.40 -15.83
N ARG A 61 8.46 24.46 -15.90
CA ARG A 61 7.61 24.77 -17.08
C ARG A 61 8.41 24.94 -18.38
N PRO A 62 9.49 25.75 -18.43
CA PRO A 62 10.28 25.87 -19.66
C PRO A 62 10.98 24.55 -20.04
N ILE A 63 11.45 23.76 -19.07
CA ILE A 63 12.03 22.43 -19.35
C ILE A 63 10.97 21.50 -19.98
N THR A 64 9.74 21.46 -19.47
CA THR A 64 8.67 20.64 -20.07
C THR A 64 8.31 21.08 -21.48
N TRP A 65 8.26 22.39 -21.76
CA TRP A 65 7.99 22.90 -23.11
C TRP A 65 9.10 22.57 -24.12
N LEU A 66 10.37 22.62 -23.70
CA LEU A 66 11.49 22.19 -24.54
C LEU A 66 11.39 20.70 -24.89
N LEU A 67 10.97 19.86 -23.95
CA LEU A 67 10.79 18.43 -24.22
C LEU A 67 9.58 18.14 -25.12
N VAL A 68 8.50 18.92 -25.01
CA VAL A 68 7.38 18.87 -25.98
C VAL A 68 7.86 19.23 -27.38
N SER A 69 8.77 20.20 -27.52
CA SER A 69 9.41 20.53 -28.80
C SER A 69 10.27 19.37 -29.35
N VAL A 70 10.98 18.64 -28.49
CA VAL A 70 11.71 17.41 -28.87
C VAL A 70 10.76 16.33 -29.39
N ILE A 71 9.58 16.16 -28.80
CA ILE A 71 8.56 15.22 -29.31
C ILE A 71 8.02 15.69 -30.66
N ALA A 72 7.70 16.99 -30.78
CA ALA A 72 7.17 17.57 -32.01
C ALA A 72 8.13 17.41 -33.20
N THR A 73 9.44 17.46 -32.96
CA THR A 73 10.46 17.26 -34.00
C THR A 73 10.60 15.79 -34.44
N TYR A 74 10.38 14.80 -33.56
CA TYR A 74 10.24 13.39 -33.98
C TYR A 74 9.01 13.19 -34.88
N PHE A 75 7.87 13.78 -34.53
CA PHE A 75 6.67 13.74 -35.38
C PHE A 75 6.88 14.47 -36.72
N ALA A 76 7.58 15.61 -36.71
CA ALA A 76 7.91 16.36 -37.92
C ALA A 76 8.79 15.55 -38.90
N GLN A 77 9.77 14.79 -38.38
CA GLN A 77 10.58 13.88 -39.21
C GLN A 77 9.75 12.71 -39.75
N LEU A 78 8.89 12.10 -38.94
CA LEU A 78 7.98 11.04 -39.40
C LEU A 78 7.04 11.54 -40.52
N LEU A 79 6.51 12.75 -40.37
CA LEU A 79 5.64 13.38 -41.36
C LEU A 79 6.40 13.70 -42.66
N ALA A 80 7.64 14.19 -42.56
CA ALA A 80 8.50 14.44 -43.71
C ALA A 80 8.84 13.16 -44.48
N LEU A 81 9.16 12.07 -43.78
CA LEU A 81 9.38 10.74 -44.37
C LEU A 81 8.10 10.20 -45.04
N GLY A 82 6.93 10.41 -44.43
CA GLY A 82 5.64 10.04 -45.01
C GLY A 82 5.30 10.81 -46.29
N ILE A 83 5.54 12.13 -46.32
CA ILE A 83 5.34 12.97 -47.51
C ILE A 83 6.29 12.53 -48.64
N GLN A 84 7.56 12.27 -48.32
CA GLN A 84 8.54 11.78 -49.31
C GLN A 84 8.09 10.46 -49.93
N GLY A 85 7.54 9.59 -49.09
CA GLY A 85 6.99 8.31 -49.52
C GLY A 85 5.82 8.44 -50.49
N ALA A 86 4.85 9.28 -50.13
CA ALA A 86 3.68 9.56 -50.97
C ALA A 86 4.06 10.18 -52.33
N VAL A 87 5.07 11.07 -52.35
CA VAL A 87 5.55 11.73 -53.58
C VAL A 87 6.32 10.78 -54.49
N ARG A 88 6.99 9.75 -53.95
CA ARG A 88 7.78 8.79 -54.75
C ARG A 88 7.02 7.52 -55.16
N HIS A 89 5.81 7.28 -54.67
CA HIS A 89 5.02 6.06 -54.92
C HIS A 89 5.74 4.73 -54.62
N VAL A 90 6.79 4.74 -53.80
CA VAL A 90 7.54 3.51 -53.41
C VAL A 90 7.18 3.16 -51.96
N PHE A 91 6.39 2.11 -51.75
CA PHE A 91 6.13 1.52 -50.44
C PHE A 91 7.03 0.28 -50.31
N PRO A 92 7.86 0.10 -49.26
CA PRO A 92 8.08 0.93 -48.08
C PRO A 92 8.98 2.17 -48.29
N PHE A 93 8.74 3.22 -47.49
CA PHE A 93 9.26 4.58 -47.69
C PHE A 93 10.67 4.86 -47.16
N ALA A 94 11.17 4.03 -46.24
CA ALA A 94 12.50 4.04 -45.63
C ALA A 94 12.76 2.68 -44.94
N ASP A 95 14.01 2.42 -44.50
CA ASP A 95 14.35 1.22 -43.72
C ASP A 95 13.46 1.15 -42.47
N GLN A 96 12.88 -0.03 -42.21
CA GLN A 96 11.90 -0.24 -41.12
C GLN A 96 12.46 0.20 -39.75
N ASP A 97 13.77 0.03 -39.58
CA ASP A 97 14.51 0.35 -38.35
C ASP A 97 14.46 1.85 -38.00
N ILE A 98 14.48 2.74 -39.00
CA ILE A 98 14.49 4.20 -38.78
C ILE A 98 13.11 4.67 -38.30
N ILE A 99 12.04 4.18 -38.93
CA ILE A 99 10.66 4.57 -38.59
C ILE A 99 10.32 4.10 -37.17
N ILE A 100 10.63 2.85 -36.85
CA ILE A 100 10.35 2.28 -35.53
C ILE A 100 11.22 2.96 -34.47
N GLY A 101 12.48 3.27 -34.77
CA GLY A 101 13.35 4.05 -33.90
C GLY A 101 12.76 5.42 -33.57
N LEU A 102 12.28 6.17 -34.56
CA LEU A 102 11.68 7.50 -34.37
C LEU A 102 10.36 7.45 -33.59
N MET A 103 9.48 6.50 -33.91
CA MET A 103 8.21 6.30 -33.19
C MET A 103 8.45 5.90 -31.73
N SER A 104 9.41 5.00 -31.48
CA SER A 104 9.82 4.57 -30.14
C SER A 104 10.41 5.72 -29.33
N CYS A 105 11.23 6.58 -29.94
CA CYS A 105 11.75 7.78 -29.27
C CYS A 105 10.63 8.75 -28.90
N ALA A 106 9.69 9.02 -29.83
CA ALA A 106 8.54 9.89 -29.55
C ALA A 106 7.70 9.37 -28.37
N LEU A 107 7.49 8.05 -28.30
CA LEU A 107 6.78 7.41 -27.21
C LEU A 107 7.51 7.52 -25.88
N VAL A 108 8.80 7.15 -25.85
CA VAL A 108 9.60 7.16 -24.62
C VAL A 108 9.74 8.57 -24.06
N PHE A 109 10.06 9.57 -24.89
CA PHE A 109 10.09 10.96 -24.43
C PHE A 109 8.69 11.48 -24.06
N GLY A 110 7.63 11.01 -24.72
CA GLY A 110 6.25 11.26 -24.31
C GLY A 110 5.96 10.81 -22.89
N VAL A 111 6.37 9.59 -22.52
CA VAL A 111 6.24 9.06 -21.15
C VAL A 111 7.06 9.88 -20.15
N VAL A 112 8.29 10.23 -20.50
CA VAL A 112 9.17 11.07 -19.65
C VAL A 112 8.54 12.44 -19.41
N VAL A 113 7.97 13.08 -20.44
CA VAL A 113 7.29 14.38 -20.32
C VAL A 113 6.02 14.26 -19.46
N ALA A 114 5.22 13.24 -19.70
CA ALA A 114 3.98 13.01 -18.98
C ALA A 114 4.23 12.70 -17.48
N GLY A 115 5.28 11.94 -17.18
CA GLY A 115 5.75 11.74 -15.80
C GLY A 115 6.20 13.04 -15.14
N LEU A 116 6.93 13.89 -15.87
CA LEU A 116 7.41 15.19 -15.37
C LEU A 116 6.28 16.21 -15.21
N SER A 117 5.20 16.15 -16.01
CA SER A 117 4.04 17.05 -15.90
C SER A 117 3.15 16.73 -14.70
N ASP A 118 3.01 15.45 -14.37
CA ASP A 118 2.05 15.00 -13.36
C ASP A 118 2.67 14.91 -11.95
N ALA A 119 4.00 14.84 -11.83
CA ALA A 119 4.67 14.79 -10.54
C ALA A 119 4.52 16.11 -9.75
N ALA A 120 3.92 16.08 -8.56
CA ALA A 120 3.88 17.25 -7.68
C ALA A 120 5.30 17.72 -7.32
N ASN A 121 6.14 16.79 -6.83
CA ASN A 121 7.58 16.99 -6.57
C ASN A 121 8.36 15.90 -7.32
N PRO A 122 8.86 16.17 -8.55
CA PRO A 122 9.62 15.19 -9.31
C PRO A 122 11.02 14.98 -8.73
N VAL A 123 11.40 13.72 -8.60
CA VAL A 123 12.80 13.34 -8.39
C VAL A 123 13.52 13.49 -9.72
N TRP A 124 14.57 14.32 -9.80
CA TRP A 124 15.09 14.79 -11.09
C TRP A 124 16.06 13.83 -11.80
N TYR A 125 16.74 12.92 -11.09
CA TYR A 125 17.76 12.05 -11.71
C TYR A 125 17.27 11.06 -12.79
N PRO A 126 16.03 10.50 -12.74
CA PRO A 126 15.50 9.68 -13.84
C PRO A 126 15.33 10.49 -15.13
N TYR A 127 14.93 11.75 -15.01
CA TYR A 127 14.73 12.66 -16.14
C TYR A 127 16.07 13.11 -16.73
N ILE A 128 17.00 13.56 -15.87
CA ILE A 128 18.31 14.05 -16.32
C ILE A 128 19.14 12.96 -16.97
N GLY A 129 19.16 11.75 -16.40
CA GLY A 129 19.91 10.67 -17.02
C GLY A 129 19.33 10.26 -18.38
N SER A 130 18.01 10.33 -18.55
CA SER A 130 17.37 10.15 -19.86
C SER A 130 17.84 11.21 -20.86
N PHE A 131 17.98 12.46 -20.43
CA PHE A 131 18.52 13.56 -21.26
C PHE A 131 20.01 13.42 -21.55
N ALA A 132 20.80 12.94 -20.59
CA ALA A 132 22.23 12.70 -20.76
C ALA A 132 22.48 11.58 -21.78
N ILE A 133 21.70 10.50 -21.72
CA ILE A 133 21.74 9.41 -22.71
C ILE A 133 21.37 9.93 -24.10
N ALA A 134 20.33 10.77 -24.19
CA ALA A 134 19.92 11.41 -25.45
C ALA A 134 21.01 12.30 -26.05
N LEU A 135 21.71 13.08 -25.22
CA LEU A 135 22.78 13.99 -25.63
C LEU A 135 23.98 13.23 -26.21
N VAL A 136 24.25 12.02 -25.74
CA VAL A 136 25.32 11.15 -26.27
C VAL A 136 24.87 10.39 -27.52
N LEU A 137 23.67 9.83 -27.55
CA LEU A 137 23.24 8.91 -28.61
C LEU A 137 22.66 9.61 -29.86
N GLU A 138 22.00 10.77 -29.74
CA GLU A 138 21.51 11.55 -30.90
C GLU A 138 22.63 11.95 -31.88
N PRO A 139 23.77 12.55 -31.45
CA PRO A 139 24.83 12.92 -32.38
C PRO A 139 25.51 11.69 -32.99
N VAL A 140 25.61 10.57 -32.25
CA VAL A 140 26.18 9.31 -32.77
C VAL A 140 25.29 8.73 -33.88
N LEU A 141 23.96 8.72 -33.68
CA LEU A 141 22.98 8.33 -34.71
C LEU A 141 23.03 9.27 -35.92
N ALA A 142 23.18 10.58 -35.71
CA ALA A 142 23.30 11.57 -36.79
C ALA A 142 24.57 11.37 -37.63
N ILE A 143 25.71 11.12 -36.98
CA ILE A 143 27.00 10.91 -37.67
C ILE A 143 27.00 9.57 -38.42
N LEU A 144 26.50 8.50 -37.80
CA LEU A 144 26.41 7.19 -38.45
C LEU A 144 25.43 7.23 -39.64
N SER A 145 24.28 7.90 -39.49
CA SER A 145 23.33 8.08 -40.59
C SER A 145 23.86 8.97 -41.71
N LEU A 146 24.85 9.85 -41.45
CA LEU A 146 25.58 10.59 -42.48
C LEU A 146 26.65 9.73 -43.18
N MET A 147 27.34 8.86 -42.45
CA MET A 147 28.41 7.98 -42.99
C MET A 147 27.90 6.86 -43.90
N VAL A 148 26.65 6.42 -43.71
CA VAL A 148 26.02 5.33 -44.49
C VAL A 148 25.38 5.85 -45.80
N ARG A 149 25.29 7.17 -45.99
CA ARG A 149 24.62 7.76 -47.16
C ARG A 149 25.47 7.64 -48.44
N PRO A 150 24.86 7.29 -49.59
CA PRO A 150 25.57 7.29 -50.87
C PRO A 150 25.98 8.71 -51.28
N ALA A 151 27.18 8.85 -51.84
CA ALA A 151 27.72 10.12 -52.29
C ALA A 151 27.01 10.59 -53.59
N GLY A 152 25.95 11.41 -53.46
CA GLY A 152 25.28 11.99 -54.63
C GLY A 152 24.01 12.80 -54.31
N SER A 153 24.14 14.14 -54.33
CA SER A 153 23.09 15.18 -54.17
C SER A 153 22.32 15.22 -52.83
N LEU A 154 22.73 16.13 -51.95
CA LEU A 154 21.93 16.57 -50.79
C LEU A 154 20.60 17.15 -51.29
N ARG A 155 19.48 16.47 -51.04
CA ARG A 155 18.15 16.99 -51.37
C ARG A 155 17.68 17.92 -50.25
N PHE A 156 16.72 18.80 -50.53
CA PHE A 156 16.14 19.71 -49.53
C PHE A 156 15.63 18.99 -48.26
N ILE A 157 15.21 17.73 -48.39
CA ILE A 157 14.73 16.89 -47.29
C ILE A 157 15.87 16.44 -46.37
N ASP A 158 17.07 16.24 -46.90
CA ASP A 158 18.24 15.89 -46.07
C ASP A 158 18.64 17.05 -45.17
N PHE A 159 18.52 18.29 -45.68
CA PHE A 159 18.68 19.49 -44.87
C PHE A 159 17.60 19.58 -43.78
N PHE A 160 16.37 19.19 -44.09
CA PHE A 160 15.28 19.14 -43.11
C PHE A 160 15.59 18.13 -41.98
N ASP A 161 16.00 16.90 -42.30
CA ASP A 161 16.34 15.88 -41.32
C ASP A 161 17.49 16.32 -40.40
N ILE A 162 18.58 16.83 -40.97
CA ILE A 162 19.73 17.33 -40.20
C ILE A 162 19.32 18.53 -39.34
N SER A 163 18.48 19.44 -39.87
CA SER A 163 17.99 20.59 -39.11
C SER A 163 17.10 20.16 -37.93
N ALA A 164 16.25 19.16 -38.11
CA ALA A 164 15.39 18.63 -37.05
C ALA A 164 16.22 17.93 -35.96
N VAL A 165 17.26 17.17 -36.32
CA VAL A 165 18.22 16.61 -35.35
C VAL A 165 18.95 17.72 -34.59
N ALA A 166 19.41 18.77 -35.27
CA ALA A 166 20.11 19.90 -34.66
C ALA A 166 19.21 20.67 -33.67
N VAL A 167 17.94 20.91 -34.04
CA VAL A 167 16.94 21.53 -33.17
C VAL A 167 16.69 20.66 -31.93
N ARG A 168 16.59 19.33 -32.08
CA ARG A 168 16.45 18.40 -30.94
C ARG A 168 17.63 18.44 -30.00
N TYR A 169 18.83 18.32 -30.54
CA TYR A 169 20.07 18.34 -29.76
C TYR A 169 20.19 19.65 -28.97
N PHE A 170 19.89 20.78 -29.61
CA PHE A 170 19.89 22.08 -28.96
C PHE A 170 18.81 22.17 -27.86
N ALA A 171 17.60 21.66 -28.09
CA ALA A 171 16.52 21.67 -27.11
C ALA A 171 16.84 20.80 -25.87
N VAL A 172 17.42 19.61 -26.06
CA VAL A 172 17.86 18.73 -24.95
C VAL A 172 19.02 19.36 -24.18
N LEU A 173 20.00 19.94 -24.88
CA LEU A 173 21.13 20.64 -24.26
C LEU A 173 20.67 21.85 -23.44
N LEU A 174 19.76 22.66 -23.99
CA LEU A 174 19.18 23.79 -23.27
C LEU A 174 18.38 23.34 -22.04
N ALA A 175 17.65 22.22 -22.12
CA ALA A 175 16.93 21.66 -20.97
C ALA A 175 17.88 21.24 -19.83
N VAL A 176 19.02 20.61 -20.15
CA VAL A 176 20.07 20.24 -19.17
C VAL A 176 20.72 21.48 -18.57
N VAL A 177 21.05 22.49 -19.39
CA VAL A 177 21.63 23.75 -18.91
C VAL A 177 20.67 24.51 -17.98
N LEU A 178 19.38 24.59 -18.33
CA LEU A 178 18.37 25.25 -17.50
C LEU A 178 18.17 24.54 -16.16
N TYR A 179 18.32 23.22 -16.12
CA TYR A 179 18.31 22.44 -14.88
C TYR A 179 19.50 22.84 -13.98
N PHE A 180 20.73 22.78 -14.49
CA PHE A 180 21.91 23.11 -13.68
C PHE A 180 21.94 24.58 -13.26
N ALA A 181 21.55 25.50 -14.15
CA ALA A 181 21.47 26.93 -13.82
C ALA A 181 20.42 27.21 -12.74
N GLY A 182 19.26 26.55 -12.78
CA GLY A 182 18.25 26.67 -11.72
C GLY A 182 18.69 26.06 -10.38
N SER A 183 19.45 24.96 -10.42
CA SER A 183 20.03 24.36 -9.21
C SER A 183 21.09 25.24 -8.54
N TRP A 184 21.82 26.03 -9.34
CA TRP A 184 22.82 26.99 -8.86
C TRP A 184 22.17 28.22 -8.24
N ASP A 185 21.16 28.80 -8.91
CA ASP A 185 20.40 29.94 -8.42
C ASP A 185 19.71 29.59 -7.09
N HIS A 186 19.13 28.39 -6.96
CA HIS A 186 18.45 27.96 -5.74
C HIS A 186 19.42 27.67 -4.57
N ARG A 187 20.65 27.16 -4.86
CA ARG A 187 21.71 27.04 -3.84
C ARG A 187 22.20 28.40 -3.35
N LYS A 188 22.21 29.41 -4.23
CA LYS A 188 22.59 30.78 -3.90
C LYS A 188 21.51 31.45 -3.03
N GLU A 189 20.23 31.25 -3.34
CA GLU A 189 19.10 31.71 -2.52
C GLU A 189 19.10 31.10 -1.12
N LYS A 190 19.27 29.77 -0.99
CA LYS A 190 19.38 29.11 0.34
C LYS A 190 20.57 29.62 1.17
N GLY A 191 21.65 30.05 0.53
CA GLY A 191 22.81 30.68 1.20
C GLY A 191 22.56 32.11 1.66
N THR A 192 21.63 32.84 1.05
CA THR A 192 21.22 34.21 1.45
C THR A 192 20.03 34.23 2.41
N ASP A 193 19.16 33.22 2.37
CA ASP A 193 17.92 33.15 3.15
C ASP A 193 18.14 32.56 4.56
N SER A 194 19.28 31.88 4.79
CA SER A 194 19.71 31.45 6.13
C SER A 194 20.01 32.61 7.08
N GLU A 195 20.26 33.82 6.58
CA GLU A 195 20.44 35.04 7.39
C GLU A 195 19.13 35.80 7.66
N ARG A 196 18.02 35.41 7.02
CA ARG A 196 16.71 36.10 7.14
C ARG A 196 15.60 35.24 7.76
N GLN A 197 15.92 34.06 8.27
CA GLN A 197 14.97 33.32 9.08
C GLN A 197 14.73 34.04 10.43
N SER A 198 13.48 34.44 10.65
CA SER A 198 12.97 34.88 11.94
C SER A 198 13.25 33.82 13.01
N LEU A 199 14.03 34.18 14.04
CA LEU A 199 14.40 33.35 15.20
C LEU A 199 13.23 33.12 16.20
N LEU A 200 11.98 33.27 15.76
CA LEU A 200 10.79 32.99 16.57
C LEU A 200 10.17 31.65 16.14
N LYS A 201 10.72 30.56 16.68
CA LYS A 201 9.90 29.38 16.97
C LYS A 201 9.11 29.68 18.24
N SER A 202 7.80 29.87 18.10
CA SER A 202 6.86 29.76 19.21
C SER A 202 6.88 28.32 19.73
N ASN A 203 7.70 28.06 20.74
CA ASN A 203 7.53 26.94 21.64
C ASN A 203 6.81 27.46 22.88
N GLY A 204 5.49 27.31 22.92
CA GLY A 204 4.75 27.37 24.17
C GLY A 204 4.95 26.07 24.94
N HIS A 205 5.96 26.01 25.82
CA HIS A 205 5.75 25.83 27.26
C HIS A 205 7.04 25.64 28.06
N ALA A 206 7.07 26.42 29.16
CA ALA A 206 7.64 26.18 30.49
C ALA A 206 9.14 26.46 30.75
N SER A 207 9.40 27.51 31.55
CA SER A 207 10.23 27.41 32.77
C SER A 207 10.05 28.60 33.74
N HIS A 208 10.13 28.24 35.02
CA HIS A 208 10.12 28.96 36.30
C HIS A 208 11.01 30.21 36.49
N ASP A 209 10.56 31.05 37.46
CA ASP A 209 11.24 31.91 38.48
C ASP A 209 12.30 32.96 38.02
N SER A 210 12.43 34.19 38.54
CA SER A 210 12.03 34.85 39.80
C SER A 210 12.05 36.40 39.68
N ASP A 211 11.41 37.06 40.66
CA ASP A 211 11.61 38.41 41.21
C ASP A 211 10.94 39.70 40.67
N SER A 212 10.29 40.36 41.64
CA SER A 212 10.08 41.80 41.89
C SER A 212 8.71 42.45 41.58
N ASP A 213 8.06 42.80 42.70
CA ASP A 213 7.30 44.03 43.03
C ASP A 213 6.19 44.58 42.12
N GLY A 214 4.98 44.71 42.68
CA GLY A 214 3.93 45.55 42.08
C GLY A 214 2.50 45.30 42.53
N GLN A 215 2.23 45.64 43.79
CA GLN A 215 0.94 45.94 44.45
C GLN A 215 -0.25 46.36 43.54
N SER A 216 -1.41 45.69 43.63
CA SER A 216 -2.74 46.31 43.89
C SER A 216 -3.92 45.30 43.91
N ASP A 217 -4.53 45.28 45.10
CA ASP A 217 -5.93 45.05 45.53
C ASP A 217 -7.04 44.57 44.56
N GLY A 218 -7.90 43.66 45.07
CA GLY A 218 -9.21 43.37 44.44
C GLY A 218 -9.88 42.00 44.69
N THR A 219 -10.23 41.69 45.94
CA THR A 219 -11.44 40.94 46.40
C THR A 219 -11.96 39.65 45.69
N ARG A 220 -11.80 38.53 46.43
CA ARG A 220 -12.52 37.22 46.52
C ARG A 220 -13.88 37.02 45.80
N GLN A 221 -14.06 35.85 45.15
CA GLN A 221 -15.02 34.78 45.56
C GLN A 221 -14.89 33.45 44.76
N ASN A 222 -15.10 32.33 45.48
CA ASN A 222 -15.05 30.92 45.03
C ASN A 222 -16.27 30.50 44.18
N GLY A 223 -16.08 29.56 43.24
CA GLY A 223 -17.18 28.80 42.61
C GLY A 223 -16.69 27.50 41.92
N TYR A 224 -17.10 26.36 42.47
CA TYR A 224 -16.94 25.00 41.93
C TYR A 224 -17.94 24.76 40.77
N GLY A 225 -17.54 24.01 39.73
CA GLY A 225 -18.48 23.14 38.99
C GLY A 225 -18.61 23.30 37.47
N SER A 226 -18.54 22.14 36.79
CA SER A 226 -19.09 21.74 35.48
C SER A 226 -18.64 22.46 34.20
N ASN A 227 -17.97 21.70 33.34
CA ASN A 227 -17.92 21.93 31.89
C ASN A 227 -19.33 21.82 31.30
N SER A 228 -19.81 22.90 30.71
CA SER A 228 -20.82 22.90 29.66
C SER A 228 -20.53 24.06 28.72
N ASP A 229 -20.58 23.77 27.43
CA ASP A 229 -20.36 24.70 26.33
C ASP A 229 -21.15 26.01 26.45
N SER A 230 -20.53 27.11 26.01
CA SER A 230 -21.26 28.31 25.60
C SER A 230 -20.67 28.85 24.30
N SER A 231 -21.49 28.76 23.26
CA SER A 231 -21.39 29.43 21.97
C SER A 231 -21.50 30.97 22.06
N ALA A 232 -20.93 31.64 21.06
CA ALA A 232 -20.91 33.09 20.74
C ALA A 232 -19.96 33.96 21.60
N ASP A 233 -19.14 34.87 21.09
CA ASP A 233 -19.10 35.61 19.81
C ASP A 233 -17.66 36.11 19.52
N GLY A 234 -17.33 36.38 18.24
CA GLY A 234 -16.19 37.25 17.89
C GLY A 234 -15.43 36.94 16.59
N ASN A 235 -15.94 37.42 15.45
CA ASN A 235 -15.30 37.46 14.13
C ASN A 235 -13.80 37.81 14.13
N LEU A 236 -12.94 36.91 13.65
CA LEU A 236 -11.70 37.24 12.92
C LEU A 236 -11.19 36.03 12.10
N SER A 237 -11.12 36.24 10.78
CA SER A 237 -10.43 35.45 9.74
C SER A 237 -10.70 33.93 9.68
N SER A 238 -11.63 33.58 8.80
CA SER A 238 -11.82 32.23 8.26
C SER A 238 -10.66 31.81 7.36
N ASP A 239 -9.75 30.98 7.87
CA ASP A 239 -8.94 30.07 7.06
C ASP A 239 -8.86 28.70 7.76
N THR A 240 -9.72 27.80 7.30
CA THR A 240 -9.64 26.33 7.32
C THR A 240 -8.91 25.64 8.49
N ASP A 241 -9.61 25.47 9.61
CA ASP A 241 -9.45 24.32 10.52
C ASP A 241 -10.86 23.75 10.79
N GLU A 242 -11.50 23.22 9.74
CA GLU A 242 -12.73 22.44 9.87
C GLU A 242 -12.43 21.11 10.56
N ASP A 243 -12.89 20.97 11.80
CA ASP A 243 -13.44 19.74 12.41
C ASP A 243 -12.82 18.41 11.91
N ASP A 244 -11.51 18.27 12.14
CA ASP A 244 -10.71 17.16 11.62
C ASP A 244 -11.20 15.84 12.25
N ASN A 245 -11.98 15.07 11.47
CA ASN A 245 -12.59 13.80 11.87
C ASN A 245 -11.54 12.91 12.57
N PRO A 246 -11.81 12.31 13.75
CA PRO A 246 -10.85 11.47 14.48
C PRO A 246 -10.20 10.38 13.64
N TYR A 247 -10.86 9.94 12.56
CA TYR A 247 -10.27 9.05 11.58
C TYR A 247 -9.18 9.72 10.71
N GLU A 248 -9.43 10.90 10.16
CA GLU A 248 -8.48 11.59 9.27
C GLU A 248 -7.19 11.93 10.01
N ARG A 249 -7.30 12.37 11.27
CA ARG A 249 -6.15 12.53 12.16
C ARG A 249 -5.37 11.22 12.33
N ARG A 250 -6.04 10.08 12.48
CA ARG A 250 -5.38 8.77 12.66
C ARG A 250 -4.75 8.23 11.38
N GLN A 251 -5.41 8.37 10.23
CA GLN A 251 -4.82 7.98 8.95
C GLN A 251 -3.59 8.85 8.65
N ARG A 252 -3.67 10.15 8.98
CA ARG A 252 -2.54 11.06 8.92
C ARG A 252 -1.43 10.61 9.87
N GLN A 253 -1.71 10.32 11.14
CA GLN A 253 -0.72 9.80 12.10
C GLN A 253 -0.08 8.48 11.64
N ALA A 254 -0.87 7.50 11.19
CA ALA A 254 -0.35 6.24 10.66
C ALA A 254 0.50 6.46 9.40
N SER A 255 0.08 7.36 8.51
CA SER A 255 0.88 7.73 7.32
C SER A 255 2.16 8.50 7.69
N GLU A 256 2.11 9.36 8.70
CA GLU A 256 3.25 10.12 9.21
C GLU A 256 4.23 9.21 9.96
N GLN A 257 3.74 8.21 10.70
CA GLN A 257 4.54 7.17 11.35
C GLN A 257 5.19 6.26 10.31
N MET A 258 4.43 5.80 9.31
CA MET A 258 4.96 5.06 8.17
C MET A 258 6.05 5.88 7.48
N GLU A 259 5.80 7.17 7.21
CA GLU A 259 6.77 8.08 6.59
C GLU A 259 8.00 8.32 7.48
N LYS A 260 7.83 8.46 8.81
CA LYS A 260 8.94 8.56 9.77
C LYS A 260 9.79 7.30 9.76
N ARG A 261 9.19 6.11 9.82
CA ARG A 261 9.90 4.82 9.75
C ARG A 261 10.62 4.63 8.42
N LEU A 262 9.99 5.05 7.32
CA LEU A 262 10.60 5.06 5.99
C LEU A 262 11.80 6.03 5.93
N LYS A 263 11.69 7.21 6.55
CA LYS A 263 12.76 8.22 6.64
C LYS A 263 13.93 7.77 7.52
N GLU A 264 13.65 7.20 8.70
CA GLU A 264 14.68 6.69 9.62
C GLU A 264 15.46 5.51 9.01
N LYS A 265 14.79 4.65 8.23
CA LYS A 265 15.40 3.46 7.64
C LYS A 265 15.98 3.67 6.23
N GLY A 266 15.68 4.79 5.58
CA GLY A 266 16.28 5.25 4.31
C GLY A 266 16.06 4.36 3.08
N ASN A 267 15.46 3.18 3.20
CA ASN A 267 15.27 2.22 2.11
C ASN A 267 13.99 1.39 2.32
N TRP A 268 13.16 1.29 1.27
CA TRP A 268 11.93 0.49 1.27
C TRP A 268 12.18 -0.99 1.58
N VAL A 269 13.35 -1.52 1.20
CA VAL A 269 13.76 -2.90 1.53
C VAL A 269 13.96 -3.09 3.04
N THR A 270 14.57 -2.11 3.72
CA THR A 270 14.73 -2.13 5.18
C THR A 270 13.38 -1.97 5.89
N TYR A 271 12.47 -1.21 5.30
CA TYR A 271 11.10 -1.11 5.78
C TYR A 271 10.35 -2.44 5.64
N ALA A 272 10.41 -3.09 4.48
CA ALA A 272 9.86 -4.43 4.27
C ALA A 272 10.46 -5.48 5.24
N LYS A 273 11.74 -5.35 5.60
CA LYS A 273 12.39 -6.17 6.64
C LYS A 273 11.73 -6.02 8.02
N SER A 274 11.08 -4.90 8.32
CA SER A 274 10.31 -4.72 9.57
C SER A 274 9.11 -5.66 9.65
N PHE A 275 8.51 -5.99 8.51
CA PHE A 275 7.41 -6.95 8.40
C PHE A 275 7.91 -8.40 8.42
N MET A 276 9.22 -8.63 8.44
CA MET A 276 9.79 -9.97 8.56
C MET A 276 9.49 -10.60 9.93
N ILE A 277 9.03 -9.82 10.91
CA ILE A 277 8.44 -10.32 12.17
C ILE A 277 7.24 -11.24 11.90
N PHE A 278 6.49 -11.01 10.82
CA PHE A 278 5.35 -11.83 10.43
C PHE A 278 5.74 -13.08 9.65
N PHE A 279 6.96 -13.13 9.10
CA PHE A 279 7.40 -14.24 8.25
C PHE A 279 7.31 -15.62 8.94
N PRO A 280 7.65 -15.79 10.23
CA PRO A 280 7.47 -17.07 10.93
C PRO A 280 6.00 -17.52 11.04
N TYR A 281 5.06 -16.57 11.00
CA TYR A 281 3.62 -16.87 11.08
C TYR A 281 3.01 -17.16 9.71
N ILE A 282 3.52 -16.51 8.65
CA ILE A 282 3.10 -16.73 7.27
C ILE A 282 3.70 -18.02 6.70
N TRP A 283 4.97 -18.28 6.98
CA TRP A 283 5.65 -19.47 6.48
C TRP A 283 5.49 -20.63 7.47
N PRO A 284 4.93 -21.78 7.05
CA PRO A 284 4.72 -22.92 7.94
C PRO A 284 6.06 -23.66 8.21
N VAL A 285 6.94 -23.08 9.03
CA VAL A 285 8.29 -23.63 9.34
C VAL A 285 8.19 -25.03 9.95
N ASN A 286 7.21 -25.25 10.82
CA ASN A 286 7.09 -26.49 11.61
C ASN A 286 6.37 -27.64 10.88
N ARG A 287 5.65 -27.37 9.78
CA ARG A 287 4.79 -28.36 9.10
C ARG A 287 5.27 -28.62 7.67
N ARG A 288 6.05 -29.70 7.48
CA ARG A 288 6.56 -30.12 6.16
C ARG A 288 5.46 -30.36 5.11
N SER A 289 4.28 -30.85 5.52
CA SER A 289 3.15 -31.07 4.60
C SER A 289 2.65 -29.77 3.95
N LEU A 290 2.63 -28.67 4.70
CA LEU A 290 2.24 -27.36 4.18
C LEU A 290 3.33 -26.78 3.27
N GLN A 291 4.61 -27.00 3.58
CA GLN A 291 5.72 -26.57 2.72
C GLN A 291 5.68 -27.25 1.35
N VAL A 292 5.37 -28.56 1.31
CA VAL A 292 5.18 -29.29 0.05
C VAL A 292 4.00 -28.72 -0.75
N ARG A 293 2.90 -28.35 -0.08
CA ARG A 293 1.75 -27.71 -0.77
C ARG A 293 2.13 -26.37 -1.41
N VAL A 294 2.88 -25.51 -0.70
CA VAL A 294 3.37 -24.24 -1.26
C VAL A 294 4.26 -24.47 -2.48
N PHE A 295 5.16 -25.44 -2.42
CA PHE A 295 6.00 -25.80 -3.56
C PHE A 295 5.18 -26.29 -4.77
N LEU A 296 4.18 -27.16 -4.52
CA LEU A 296 3.27 -27.63 -5.56
C LEU A 296 2.42 -26.49 -6.16
N VAL A 297 2.01 -25.50 -5.36
CA VAL A 297 1.34 -24.29 -5.85
C VAL A 297 2.24 -23.52 -6.82
N GLY A 298 3.52 -23.35 -6.47
CA GLY A 298 4.51 -22.72 -7.36
C GLY A 298 4.67 -23.47 -8.69
N LEU A 299 4.73 -24.80 -8.65
CA LEU A 299 4.78 -25.64 -9.85
C LEU A 299 3.51 -25.52 -10.68
N CYS A 300 2.33 -25.50 -10.05
CA CYS A 300 1.05 -25.28 -10.74
C CYS A 300 1.01 -23.92 -11.45
N LEU A 301 1.54 -22.86 -10.83
CA LEU A 301 1.60 -21.53 -11.46
C LEU A 301 2.47 -21.52 -12.72
N LEU A 302 3.67 -22.11 -12.65
CA LEU A 302 4.53 -22.24 -13.83
C LEU A 302 3.88 -23.08 -14.93
N ALA A 303 3.18 -24.16 -14.57
CA ALA A 303 2.43 -24.97 -15.52
C ALA A 303 1.27 -24.18 -16.17
N MET A 304 0.56 -23.35 -15.40
CA MET A 304 -0.49 -22.48 -15.92
C MET A 304 0.07 -21.44 -16.90
N ASN A 305 1.18 -20.77 -16.57
CA ASN A 305 1.82 -19.81 -17.48
C ASN A 305 2.19 -20.48 -18.80
N PHE A 306 2.74 -21.70 -18.73
CA PHE A 306 3.09 -22.47 -19.92
C PHE A 306 1.86 -22.86 -20.75
N ILE A 307 0.75 -23.26 -20.12
CA ILE A 307 -0.48 -23.61 -20.85
C ILE A 307 -1.15 -22.35 -21.43
N ASN A 308 -1.15 -21.24 -20.71
CA ASN A 308 -1.67 -19.96 -21.20
C ASN A 308 -0.94 -19.49 -22.46
N LEU A 309 0.36 -19.76 -22.55
CA LEU A 309 1.17 -19.56 -23.75
C LEU A 309 0.78 -20.49 -24.89
N LEU A 310 0.50 -21.77 -24.62
CA LEU A 310 0.19 -22.76 -25.67
C LEU A 310 -1.21 -22.58 -26.27
N ILE A 311 -2.18 -22.08 -25.51
CA ILE A 311 -3.58 -21.97 -25.94
C ILE A 311 -3.76 -21.11 -27.21
N PRO A 312 -3.25 -19.85 -27.28
CA PRO A 312 -3.34 -19.02 -28.47
C PRO A 312 -2.63 -19.63 -29.69
N ARG A 313 -1.46 -20.23 -29.47
CA ARG A 313 -0.70 -20.91 -30.51
C ARG A 313 -1.46 -22.09 -31.10
N GLN A 314 -2.08 -22.90 -30.25
CA GLN A 314 -2.88 -24.05 -30.70
C GLN A 314 -4.10 -23.62 -31.51
N LEU A 315 -4.75 -22.51 -31.13
CA LEU A 315 -5.83 -21.92 -31.93
C LEU A 315 -5.35 -21.48 -33.32
N GLY A 316 -4.15 -20.90 -33.42
CA GLY A 316 -3.54 -20.58 -34.71
C GLY A 316 -3.32 -21.83 -35.58
N ILE A 317 -2.73 -22.89 -35.02
CA ILE A 317 -2.48 -24.16 -35.74
C ILE A 317 -3.79 -24.79 -36.24
N ILE A 318 -4.86 -24.74 -35.45
CA ILE A 318 -6.19 -25.23 -35.87
C ILE A 318 -6.67 -24.44 -37.09
N MET A 319 -6.57 -23.11 -37.04
CA MET A 319 -7.02 -22.26 -38.15
C MET A 319 -6.22 -22.52 -39.43
N ASP A 320 -4.91 -22.74 -39.32
CA ASP A 320 -4.06 -23.11 -40.45
C ASP A 320 -4.41 -24.49 -41.03
N ALA A 321 -4.71 -25.46 -40.15
CA ALA A 321 -5.17 -26.78 -40.59
C ALA A 321 -6.51 -26.71 -41.33
N LEU A 322 -7.43 -25.82 -40.91
CA LEU A 322 -8.70 -25.56 -41.60
C LEU A 322 -8.50 -24.81 -42.94
N ALA A 323 -7.54 -23.89 -43.00
CA ALA A 323 -7.20 -23.15 -44.21
C ALA A 323 -6.46 -24.00 -45.25
N GLY A 324 -6.06 -25.24 -44.90
CA GLY A 324 -5.40 -26.19 -45.80
C GLY A 324 -3.90 -25.95 -45.98
N THR A 325 -3.27 -25.12 -45.14
CA THR A 325 -1.85 -24.71 -45.31
C THR A 325 -0.86 -25.77 -44.80
N ASN A 326 -1.23 -26.59 -43.82
CA ASN A 326 -0.30 -27.48 -43.11
C ASN A 326 -0.55 -28.99 -43.27
N GLY A 327 -1.58 -29.43 -44.03
CA GLY A 327 -1.85 -30.86 -44.30
C GLY A 327 -2.12 -31.74 -43.07
N ARG A 328 -2.26 -31.16 -41.87
CA ARG A 328 -2.56 -31.86 -40.60
C ARG A 328 -4.05 -32.10 -40.45
N ASN A 329 -4.43 -33.17 -39.75
CA ASN A 329 -5.83 -33.47 -39.46
C ASN A 329 -6.40 -32.50 -38.40
N PRO A 330 -7.38 -31.63 -38.74
CA PRO A 330 -7.93 -30.63 -37.82
C PRO A 330 -8.51 -31.20 -36.52
N TRP A 331 -9.09 -32.39 -36.58
CA TRP A 331 -9.76 -33.02 -35.43
C TRP A 331 -8.79 -33.34 -34.29
N ASN A 332 -7.54 -33.73 -34.63
CA ASN A 332 -6.51 -34.01 -33.63
C ASN A 332 -6.05 -32.72 -32.94
N GLU A 333 -5.92 -31.63 -33.69
CA GLU A 333 -5.51 -30.33 -33.17
C GLU A 333 -6.62 -29.72 -32.26
N VAL A 334 -7.89 -29.92 -32.62
CA VAL A 334 -9.04 -29.54 -31.77
C VAL A 334 -9.10 -30.36 -30.49
N LEU A 335 -8.83 -31.67 -30.56
CA LEU A 335 -8.77 -32.53 -29.36
C LEU A 335 -7.65 -32.08 -28.41
N LEU A 336 -6.47 -31.75 -28.95
CA LEU A 336 -5.35 -31.22 -28.17
C LEU A 336 -5.71 -29.87 -27.51
N PHE A 337 -6.37 -28.97 -28.26
CA PHE A 337 -6.86 -27.70 -27.72
C PHE A 337 -7.89 -27.91 -26.60
N ALA A 338 -8.84 -28.83 -26.77
CA ALA A 338 -9.83 -29.16 -25.75
C ALA A 338 -9.16 -29.68 -24.48
N GLY A 339 -8.13 -30.53 -24.62
CA GLY A 339 -7.31 -31.01 -23.50
C GLY A 339 -6.59 -29.86 -22.78
N LEU A 340 -5.89 -28.98 -23.52
CA LEU A 340 -5.21 -27.82 -22.94
C LEU A 340 -6.19 -26.87 -22.23
N LYS A 341 -7.35 -26.60 -22.84
CA LYS A 341 -8.40 -25.77 -22.24
C LYS A 341 -9.00 -26.39 -20.99
N LEU A 342 -9.21 -27.71 -20.96
CA LEU A 342 -9.69 -28.41 -19.77
C LEU A 342 -8.69 -28.27 -18.62
N VAL A 343 -7.40 -28.45 -18.89
CA VAL A 343 -6.34 -28.30 -17.87
C VAL A 343 -6.22 -26.86 -17.38
N ALA A 344 -6.37 -25.86 -18.27
CA ALA A 344 -6.36 -24.44 -17.90
C ALA A 344 -7.65 -23.95 -17.22
N SER A 345 -8.74 -24.71 -17.33
CA SER A 345 -10.04 -24.30 -16.81
C SER A 345 -10.04 -24.21 -15.28
N GLU A 346 -11.09 -23.57 -14.75
CA GLU A 346 -11.37 -23.55 -13.31
C GLU A 346 -11.44 -24.95 -12.69
N ALA A 347 -11.78 -25.98 -13.46
CA ALA A 347 -11.85 -27.37 -13.00
C ALA A 347 -10.50 -28.13 -13.06
N GLY A 348 -9.48 -27.58 -13.71
CA GLY A 348 -8.19 -28.23 -13.94
C GLY A 348 -7.12 -27.82 -12.92
N LEU A 349 -6.03 -27.24 -13.40
CA LEU A 349 -4.92 -26.77 -12.56
C LEU A 349 -5.35 -25.67 -11.60
N THR A 350 -6.36 -24.86 -11.94
CA THR A 350 -6.82 -23.74 -11.10
C THR A 350 -7.46 -24.25 -9.81
N LEU A 351 -8.33 -25.25 -9.90
CA LEU A 351 -8.87 -25.95 -8.74
C LEU A 351 -7.76 -26.59 -7.91
N LEU A 352 -6.83 -27.31 -8.54
CA LEU A 352 -5.73 -27.97 -7.84
C LEU A 352 -4.89 -26.95 -7.07
N ARG A 353 -4.51 -25.84 -7.70
CA ARG A 353 -3.77 -24.74 -7.09
C ARG A 353 -4.52 -24.17 -5.89
N GLN A 354 -5.82 -23.89 -6.04
CA GLN A 354 -6.63 -23.30 -4.98
C GLN A 354 -6.82 -24.27 -3.81
N TRP A 355 -7.07 -25.55 -4.09
CA TRP A 355 -7.16 -26.61 -3.09
C TRP A 355 -5.85 -26.78 -2.30
N LEU A 356 -4.69 -26.68 -2.97
CA LEU A 356 -3.39 -26.72 -2.30
C LEU A 356 -3.13 -25.46 -1.44
N TRP A 357 -3.64 -24.30 -1.87
CA TRP A 357 -3.40 -23.01 -1.22
C TRP A 357 -4.27 -22.77 0.02
N ILE A 358 -5.57 -23.12 -0.01
CA ILE A 358 -6.53 -22.88 1.08
C ILE A 358 -5.96 -23.24 2.48
N PRO A 359 -5.36 -24.42 2.70
CA PRO A 359 -4.84 -24.78 4.02
C PRO A 359 -3.65 -23.92 4.49
N VAL A 360 -2.87 -23.37 3.55
CA VAL A 360 -1.74 -22.49 3.85
C VAL A 360 -2.24 -21.09 4.24
N GLU A 361 -3.26 -20.60 3.54
CA GLU A 361 -3.91 -19.33 3.81
C GLU A 361 -4.53 -19.31 5.22
N TYR A 362 -5.33 -20.32 5.56
CA TYR A 362 -5.95 -20.42 6.88
C TYR A 362 -4.93 -20.65 8.02
N TYR A 363 -3.84 -21.38 7.77
CA TYR A 363 -2.76 -21.50 8.75
C TYR A 363 -2.14 -20.13 9.09
N SER A 364 -1.88 -19.32 8.06
CA SER A 364 -1.28 -17.99 8.24
C SER A 364 -2.24 -17.07 9.02
N PHE A 365 -3.53 -17.12 8.70
CA PHE A 365 -4.56 -16.36 9.40
C PHE A 365 -4.69 -16.76 10.89
N ASP A 366 -4.77 -18.05 11.17
CA ASP A 366 -4.85 -18.61 12.53
C ASP A 366 -3.64 -18.21 13.37
N ALA A 367 -2.43 -18.38 12.83
CA ALA A 367 -1.19 -18.08 13.52
C ALA A 367 -1.03 -16.58 13.84
N ILE A 368 -1.33 -15.69 12.87
CA ILE A 368 -1.25 -14.24 13.07
C ILE A 368 -2.32 -13.76 14.05
N SER A 369 -3.57 -14.20 13.88
CA SER A 369 -4.69 -13.73 14.71
C SER A 369 -4.54 -14.17 16.16
N THR A 370 -4.16 -15.43 16.39
CA THR A 370 -3.94 -15.97 17.73
C THR A 370 -2.74 -15.30 18.42
N ALA A 371 -1.64 -15.11 17.69
CA ALA A 371 -0.46 -14.42 18.25
C ALA A 371 -0.76 -12.95 18.56
N ALA A 372 -1.48 -12.24 17.70
CA ALA A 372 -1.90 -10.87 17.92
C ALA A 372 -2.84 -10.74 19.12
N TYR A 373 -3.84 -11.61 19.22
CA TYR A 373 -4.76 -11.64 20.36
C TYR A 373 -4.04 -11.92 21.67
N SER A 374 -3.17 -12.94 21.70
CA SER A 374 -2.36 -13.28 22.87
C SER A 374 -1.40 -12.14 23.27
N HIS A 375 -0.76 -11.49 22.31
CA HIS A 375 0.11 -10.34 22.58
C HIS A 375 -0.67 -9.18 23.19
N VAL A 376 -1.81 -8.82 22.60
CA VAL A 376 -2.69 -7.75 23.08
C VAL A 376 -3.14 -8.00 24.52
N LEU A 377 -3.56 -9.22 24.87
CA LEU A 377 -3.98 -9.55 26.24
C LEU A 377 -2.83 -9.48 27.26
N ASN A 378 -1.59 -9.62 26.82
CA ASN A 378 -0.40 -9.53 27.67
C ASN A 378 0.17 -8.11 27.75
N LEU A 379 -0.44 -7.12 27.09
CA LEU A 379 -0.05 -5.72 27.23
C LEU A 379 -0.48 -5.16 28.60
N SER A 380 0.21 -4.10 29.06
CA SER A 380 -0.09 -3.48 30.35
C SER A 380 -1.39 -2.68 30.33
N SER A 381 -1.94 -2.38 31.52
CA SER A 381 -3.18 -1.62 31.66
C SER A 381 -3.12 -0.23 31.03
N ASP A 382 -1.92 0.38 30.92
CA ASP A 382 -1.70 1.64 30.20
C ASP A 382 -2.21 1.59 28.74
N PHE A 383 -1.96 0.46 28.08
CA PHE A 383 -2.36 0.26 26.69
C PHE A 383 -3.88 0.11 26.58
N HIS A 384 -4.48 -0.70 27.44
CA HIS A 384 -5.92 -0.97 27.44
C HIS A 384 -6.76 0.25 27.85
N ASP A 385 -6.26 1.10 28.73
CA ASP A 385 -6.97 2.33 29.15
C ASP A 385 -6.81 3.46 28.12
N SER A 386 -5.74 3.47 27.31
CA SER A 386 -5.46 4.53 26.33
C SER A 386 -6.01 4.24 24.93
N LYS A 387 -6.26 2.98 24.58
CA LYS A 387 -6.77 2.57 23.27
C LYS A 387 -8.20 2.05 23.38
N SER A 388 -9.05 2.43 22.43
CA SER A 388 -10.42 1.91 22.41
C SER A 388 -10.44 0.43 22.00
N SER A 389 -11.31 -0.37 22.60
CA SER A 389 -11.47 -1.79 22.25
C SER A 389 -11.82 -1.98 20.77
N SER A 390 -12.58 -1.05 20.19
CA SER A 390 -12.90 -1.03 18.76
C SER A 390 -11.66 -0.88 17.88
N ASP A 391 -10.69 -0.07 18.30
CA ASP A 391 -9.44 0.13 17.56
C ASP A 391 -8.53 -1.10 17.63
N ILE A 392 -8.46 -1.73 18.81
CA ILE A 392 -7.70 -2.97 19.00
C ILE A 392 -8.30 -4.08 18.14
N MET A 393 -9.62 -4.25 18.14
CA MET A 393 -10.32 -5.25 17.33
C MET A 393 -10.08 -5.01 15.83
N MET A 394 -10.19 -3.75 15.38
CA MET A 394 -9.93 -3.37 14.00
C MET A 394 -8.47 -3.69 13.60
N ALA A 395 -7.50 -3.40 14.46
CA ALA A 395 -6.09 -3.65 14.18
C ALA A 395 -5.76 -5.16 14.14
N ILE A 396 -6.36 -5.99 15.01
CA ILE A 396 -6.24 -7.45 14.94
C ILE A 396 -6.82 -7.96 13.62
N SER A 397 -7.97 -7.45 13.19
CA SER A 397 -8.60 -7.82 11.92
C SER A 397 -7.75 -7.47 10.68
N CYS A 398 -6.82 -6.51 10.81
CA CYS A 398 -5.88 -6.14 9.74
C CYS A 398 -4.79 -7.18 9.47
N GLY A 399 -4.69 -8.26 10.26
CA GLY A 399 -3.73 -9.35 10.02
C GLY A 399 -3.91 -10.03 8.65
N GLN A 400 -5.13 -10.08 8.13
CA GLN A 400 -5.43 -10.63 6.80
C GLN A 400 -4.73 -9.84 5.67
N SER A 401 -4.47 -8.55 5.87
CA SER A 401 -3.84 -7.69 4.86
C SER A 401 -2.42 -8.16 4.51
N ILE A 402 -1.72 -8.81 5.44
CA ILE A 402 -0.39 -9.37 5.20
C ILE A 402 -0.47 -10.58 4.26
N SER A 403 -1.43 -11.48 4.49
CA SER A 403 -1.70 -12.61 3.60
C SER A 403 -2.09 -12.15 2.19
N ASN A 404 -2.92 -11.09 2.10
CA ASN A 404 -3.33 -10.50 0.82
C ASN A 404 -2.15 -9.91 0.02
N ILE A 405 -1.18 -9.28 0.69
CA ILE A 405 0.04 -8.76 0.05
C ILE A 405 0.84 -9.90 -0.56
N LEU A 406 1.04 -10.99 0.20
CA LEU A 406 1.79 -12.14 -0.27
C LEU A 406 1.09 -12.80 -1.48
N GLU A 407 -0.23 -12.99 -1.42
CA GLU A 407 -1.00 -13.54 -2.53
C GLU A 407 -0.88 -12.63 -3.78
N SER A 408 -1.04 -11.33 -3.59
CA SER A 408 -0.98 -10.34 -4.67
C SER A 408 0.38 -10.31 -5.36
N ILE A 409 1.48 -10.39 -4.62
CA ILE A 409 2.83 -10.32 -5.18
C ILE A 409 3.27 -11.67 -5.74
N CYS A 410 3.27 -12.72 -4.92
CA CYS A 410 3.87 -14.01 -5.28
C CYS A 410 3.01 -14.82 -6.27
N PHE A 411 1.68 -14.80 -6.14
CA PHE A 411 0.81 -15.69 -6.91
C PHE A 411 -0.03 -15.00 -7.99
N ARG A 412 -0.07 -13.66 -8.01
CA ARG A 412 -0.78 -12.89 -9.01
C ARG A 412 0.17 -12.04 -9.86
N ALA A 413 0.95 -11.15 -9.23
CA ALA A 413 1.83 -10.23 -9.96
C ALA A 413 2.92 -10.96 -10.75
N VAL A 414 3.64 -11.90 -10.14
CA VAL A 414 4.72 -12.62 -10.82
C VAL A 414 4.22 -13.42 -12.04
N PRO A 415 3.19 -14.28 -11.93
CA PRO A 415 2.66 -15.00 -13.10
C PRO A 415 2.12 -14.08 -14.18
N MET A 416 1.38 -13.02 -13.83
CA MET A 416 0.85 -12.08 -14.82
C MET A 416 1.95 -11.27 -15.53
N LEU A 417 3.06 -10.97 -14.83
CA LEU A 417 4.23 -10.35 -15.44
C LEU A 417 4.87 -11.30 -16.46
N ILE A 418 5.02 -12.58 -16.10
CA ILE A 418 5.55 -13.61 -17.02
C ILE A 418 4.66 -13.69 -18.26
N ASP A 419 3.34 -13.81 -18.09
CA ASP A 419 2.39 -13.87 -19.21
C ASP A 419 2.50 -12.64 -20.12
N MET A 420 2.58 -11.44 -19.53
CA MET A 420 2.72 -10.18 -20.27
C MET A 420 4.02 -10.12 -21.08
N VAL A 421 5.17 -10.48 -20.47
CA VAL A 421 6.48 -10.48 -21.14
C VAL A 421 6.51 -11.52 -22.25
N VAL A 422 6.00 -12.72 -21.99
CA VAL A 422 5.98 -13.80 -22.97
C VAL A 422 5.08 -13.43 -24.16
N ALA A 423 3.88 -12.89 -23.92
CA ALA A 423 2.99 -12.44 -24.98
C ALA A 423 3.63 -11.34 -25.84
N PHE A 424 4.32 -10.38 -25.21
CA PHE A 424 5.05 -9.34 -25.92
C PHE A 424 6.16 -9.92 -26.82
N VAL A 425 7.03 -10.77 -26.27
CA VAL A 425 8.14 -11.38 -27.01
C VAL A 425 7.61 -12.21 -28.19
N TYR A 426 6.53 -12.96 -27.96
CA TYR A 426 5.95 -13.83 -28.97
C TYR A 426 5.28 -13.04 -30.11
N LEU A 427 4.48 -12.01 -29.79
CA LEU A 427 3.83 -11.15 -30.80
C LEU A 427 4.86 -10.40 -31.64
N SER A 428 5.89 -9.83 -31.00
CA SER A 428 6.95 -9.11 -31.71
C SER A 428 7.82 -10.03 -32.57
N ALA A 429 8.01 -11.29 -32.18
CA ALA A 429 8.77 -12.26 -32.98
C ALA A 429 7.97 -12.77 -34.19
N THR A 430 6.65 -12.85 -34.09
CA THR A 430 5.79 -13.41 -35.16
C THR A 430 5.43 -12.37 -36.22
N PHE A 431 4.96 -11.19 -35.80
CA PHE A 431 4.46 -10.14 -36.70
C PHE A 431 5.48 -9.05 -37.01
N GLY A 432 6.69 -9.20 -36.47
CA GLY A 432 7.78 -8.26 -36.62
C GLY A 432 7.70 -7.05 -35.66
N PRO A 433 8.64 -6.10 -35.82
CA PRO A 433 8.90 -5.05 -34.83
C PRO A 433 7.79 -3.98 -34.76
N TYR A 434 6.95 -3.83 -35.79
CA TYR A 434 5.82 -2.90 -35.77
C TYR A 434 4.74 -3.32 -34.77
N GLU A 435 4.44 -4.62 -34.68
CA GLU A 435 3.47 -5.14 -33.71
C GLU A 435 4.00 -5.05 -32.28
N GLY A 436 5.30 -5.31 -32.09
CA GLY A 436 5.99 -5.06 -30.82
C GLY A 436 5.89 -3.60 -30.38
N PHE A 437 6.00 -2.65 -31.31
CA PHE A 437 5.82 -1.23 -31.01
C PHE A 437 4.37 -0.92 -30.61
N ILE A 438 3.37 -1.41 -31.35
CA ILE A 438 1.94 -1.16 -31.07
C ILE A 438 1.57 -1.70 -29.67
N THR A 439 1.99 -2.91 -29.34
CA THR A 439 1.72 -3.55 -28.03
C THR A 439 2.37 -2.80 -26.86
N ILE A 440 3.65 -2.39 -26.97
CA ILE A 440 4.30 -1.57 -25.93
C ILE A 440 3.61 -0.22 -25.82
N ALA A 441 3.27 0.40 -26.95
CA ALA A 441 2.66 1.71 -26.96
C ALA A 441 1.34 1.71 -26.22
N THR A 442 0.47 0.75 -26.51
CA THR A 442 -0.84 0.63 -25.92
C THR A 442 -0.75 0.27 -24.44
N ALA A 443 0.13 -0.67 -24.05
CA ALA A 443 0.38 -1.01 -22.66
C ALA A 443 0.89 0.20 -21.84
N THR A 444 1.80 0.99 -22.42
CA THR A 444 2.37 2.16 -21.75
C THR A 444 1.35 3.29 -21.61
N THR A 445 0.59 3.59 -22.66
CA THR A 445 -0.49 4.59 -22.61
C THR A 445 -1.60 4.15 -21.64
N PHE A 446 -1.95 2.86 -21.61
CA PHE A 446 -2.89 2.29 -20.66
C PHE A 446 -2.43 2.52 -19.21
N MET A 447 -1.18 2.17 -18.90
CA MET A 447 -0.61 2.34 -17.55
C MET A 447 -0.52 3.81 -17.15
N TYR A 448 -0.21 4.70 -18.09
CA TYR A 448 -0.21 6.15 -17.86
C TYR A 448 -1.60 6.66 -17.48
N ILE A 449 -2.63 6.34 -18.28
CA ILE A 449 -4.02 6.74 -17.99
C ILE A 449 -4.47 6.17 -16.65
N ALA A 450 -4.17 4.90 -16.37
CA ALA A 450 -4.51 4.27 -15.10
C ALA A 450 -3.92 5.02 -13.90
N THR A 451 -2.63 5.35 -13.95
CA THR A 451 -1.95 6.09 -12.89
C THR A 451 -2.54 7.49 -12.70
N ARG A 452 -2.79 8.20 -13.80
CA ARG A 452 -3.38 9.54 -13.78
C ARG A 452 -4.78 9.54 -13.19
N MET A 453 -5.61 8.56 -13.55
CA MET A 453 -6.97 8.44 -13.01
C MET A 453 -6.97 8.12 -11.52
N ILE A 454 -6.09 7.22 -11.07
CA ILE A 454 -5.92 6.94 -9.63
C ILE A 454 -5.51 8.22 -8.87
N SER A 455 -4.60 9.02 -9.45
CA SER A 455 -4.18 10.30 -8.88
C SER A 455 -5.33 11.30 -8.79
N ALA A 456 -6.12 11.44 -9.87
CA ALA A 456 -7.26 12.35 -9.93
C ALA A 456 -8.36 11.99 -8.91
N LEU A 457 -8.57 10.70 -8.65
CA LEU A 457 -9.57 10.23 -7.68
C LEU A 457 -9.07 10.18 -6.23
N LYS A 458 -7.80 10.52 -5.96
CA LYS A 458 -7.20 10.35 -4.62
C LYS A 458 -7.96 11.11 -3.53
N THR A 459 -8.31 12.37 -3.77
CA THR A 459 -9.03 13.21 -2.79
C THR A 459 -10.46 12.72 -2.58
N ALA A 460 -11.17 12.41 -3.66
CA ALA A 460 -12.53 11.88 -3.58
C ALA A 460 -12.59 10.58 -2.78
N ARG A 461 -11.61 9.69 -2.98
CA ARG A 461 -11.47 8.45 -2.23
C ARG A 461 -11.16 8.67 -0.75
N ARG A 462 -10.30 9.64 -0.41
CA ARG A 462 -10.04 10.00 1.00
C ARG A 462 -11.34 10.41 1.69
N ASN A 463 -12.12 11.27 1.04
CA ASN A 463 -13.39 11.76 1.58
C ASN A 463 -14.43 10.64 1.74
N GLU A 464 -14.48 9.69 0.79
CA GLU A 464 -15.33 8.49 0.87
C GLU A 464 -14.99 7.64 2.09
N VAL A 465 -13.70 7.33 2.30
CA VAL A 465 -13.25 6.54 3.45
C VAL A 465 -13.59 7.27 4.75
N GLY A 466 -13.37 8.59 4.84
CA GLY A 466 -13.75 9.39 6.01
C GLY A 466 -15.25 9.31 6.32
N ALA A 467 -16.11 9.32 5.30
CA ALA A 467 -17.56 9.16 5.47
C ALA A 467 -17.95 7.74 5.91
N TRP A 468 -17.27 6.70 5.42
CA TRP A 468 -17.49 5.32 5.85
C TRP A 468 -17.22 5.12 7.35
N TYR A 469 -16.12 5.69 7.86
CA TYR A 469 -15.83 5.66 9.30
C TYR A 469 -16.81 6.50 10.12
N LYS A 470 -17.22 7.67 9.63
CA LYS A 470 -18.22 8.52 10.32
C LYS A 470 -19.55 7.77 10.48
N GLU A 471 -20.01 7.08 9.43
CA GLU A 471 -21.17 6.20 9.50
C GLU A 471 -20.98 5.08 10.53
N HIS A 472 -19.83 4.38 10.49
CA HIS A 472 -19.55 3.30 11.43
C HIS A 472 -19.54 3.78 12.89
N TYR A 473 -18.96 4.95 13.16
CA TYR A 473 -18.90 5.53 14.50
C TYR A 473 -20.29 5.92 15.01
N VAL A 474 -21.09 6.61 14.18
CA VAL A 474 -22.48 6.97 14.54
C VAL A 474 -23.29 5.71 14.83
N ARG A 475 -23.19 4.68 13.98
CA ARG A 475 -23.87 3.39 14.20
C ARG A 475 -23.47 2.77 15.53
N GLN A 476 -22.17 2.66 15.79
CA GLN A 476 -21.67 2.01 17.00
C GLN A 476 -22.06 2.78 18.25
N ALA A 477 -21.92 4.11 18.24
CA ALA A 477 -22.28 4.97 19.36
C ALA A 477 -23.78 4.94 19.66
N GLY A 478 -24.63 4.96 18.62
CA GLY A 478 -26.08 4.85 18.79
C GLY A 478 -26.51 3.50 19.38
N ILE A 479 -25.89 2.40 18.97
CA ILE A 479 -26.20 1.06 19.50
C ILE A 479 -25.68 0.90 20.93
N GLN A 480 -24.43 1.30 21.21
CA GLN A 480 -23.87 1.24 22.56
C GLN A 480 -24.61 2.17 23.54
N GLY A 481 -25.01 3.35 23.06
CA GLY A 481 -25.79 4.33 23.80
C GLY A 481 -27.30 4.15 23.71
N TRP A 482 -27.78 2.98 23.26
CA TRP A 482 -29.22 2.76 23.02
C TRP A 482 -30.07 3.09 24.26
N SER A 483 -29.63 2.70 25.45
CA SER A 483 -30.34 2.99 26.69
C SER A 483 -30.47 4.49 26.95
N THR A 484 -29.45 5.28 26.65
CA THR A 484 -29.47 6.75 26.74
C THR A 484 -30.43 7.34 25.71
N VAL A 485 -30.33 6.92 24.45
CA VAL A 485 -31.20 7.40 23.36
C VAL A 485 -32.67 7.10 23.68
N ALA A 486 -32.97 5.90 24.18
CA ALA A 486 -34.30 5.49 24.60
C ALA A 486 -34.77 6.28 25.84
N SER A 487 -33.91 6.49 26.84
CA SER A 487 -34.25 7.24 28.07
C SER A 487 -34.65 8.69 27.77
N PHE A 488 -34.02 9.32 26.78
CA PHE A 488 -34.35 10.68 26.35
C PHE A 488 -35.37 10.74 25.20
N ASN A 489 -35.92 9.60 24.79
CA ASN A 489 -36.86 9.47 23.66
C ASN A 489 -36.34 10.12 22.35
N GLN A 490 -35.04 10.01 22.09
CA GLN A 490 -34.35 10.62 20.94
C GLN A 490 -34.07 9.63 19.81
N ILE A 491 -34.83 8.54 19.71
CA ILE A 491 -34.63 7.52 18.66
C ILE A 491 -34.72 8.13 17.26
N GLY A 492 -35.73 8.99 17.02
CA GLY A 492 -35.88 9.68 15.73
C GLY A 492 -34.70 10.60 15.39
N HIS A 493 -34.11 11.27 16.39
CA HIS A 493 -32.93 12.11 16.17
C HIS A 493 -31.70 11.27 15.78
N GLU A 494 -31.50 10.12 16.43
CA GLU A 494 -30.37 9.23 16.12
C GLU A 494 -30.57 8.53 14.76
N GLU A 495 -31.80 8.18 14.40
CA GLU A 495 -32.18 7.70 13.06
C GLU A 495 -31.85 8.74 11.99
N ASP A 496 -32.24 10.01 12.20
CA ASP A 496 -31.95 11.10 11.27
C ASP A 496 -30.45 11.32 11.13
N ARG A 497 -29.71 11.36 12.25
CA ARG A 497 -28.25 11.51 12.28
C ARG A 497 -27.55 10.37 11.52
N TYR A 498 -28.00 9.13 11.69
CA TYR A 498 -27.50 7.99 10.93
C TYR A 498 -27.86 8.10 9.44
N SER A 499 -29.10 8.48 9.12
CA SER A 499 -29.56 8.64 7.73
C SER A 499 -28.73 9.68 6.95
N VAL A 500 -28.35 10.78 7.60
CA VAL A 500 -27.49 11.82 7.03
C VAL A 500 -26.08 11.29 6.78
N ALA A 501 -25.50 10.56 7.74
CA ALA A 501 -24.19 9.93 7.58
C ALA A 501 -24.18 8.92 6.41
N VAL A 502 -25.24 8.12 6.28
CA VAL A 502 -25.41 7.16 5.18
C VAL A 502 -25.53 7.90 3.83
N LYS A 503 -26.37 8.95 3.74
CA LYS A 503 -26.53 9.74 2.50
C LYS A 503 -25.21 10.38 2.07
N ASP A 504 -24.44 10.94 3.01
CA ASP A 504 -23.11 11.51 2.72
C ASP A 504 -22.15 10.44 2.18
N ARG A 505 -22.08 9.26 2.84
CA ARG A 505 -21.26 8.14 2.35
C ARG A 505 -21.70 7.71 0.96
N VAL A 506 -22.99 7.52 0.71
CA VAL A 506 -23.52 7.08 -0.58
C VAL A 506 -23.15 8.09 -1.68
N ASN A 507 -23.35 9.39 -1.45
CA ASN A 507 -22.99 10.43 -2.41
C ASN A 507 -21.50 10.44 -2.74
N LYS A 508 -20.62 10.28 -1.74
CA LYS A 508 -19.17 10.20 -1.95
C LYS A 508 -18.75 8.92 -2.66
N THR A 509 -19.37 7.79 -2.30
CA THR A 509 -19.15 6.49 -2.95
C THR A 509 -19.55 6.54 -4.42
N GLN A 510 -20.70 7.14 -4.75
CA GLN A 510 -21.16 7.30 -6.13
C GLN A 510 -20.19 8.14 -6.97
N LYS A 511 -19.66 9.26 -6.44
CA LYS A 511 -18.65 10.07 -7.13
C LYS A 511 -17.39 9.28 -7.44
N VAL A 512 -16.89 8.52 -6.46
CA VAL A 512 -15.70 7.66 -6.64
C VAL A 512 -15.98 6.54 -7.63
N TYR A 513 -17.13 5.87 -7.51
CA TYR A 513 -17.53 4.78 -8.40
C TYR A 513 -17.68 5.25 -9.85
N PHE A 514 -18.38 6.36 -10.10
CA PHE A 514 -18.52 6.92 -11.44
C PHE A 514 -17.16 7.31 -12.04
N GLY A 515 -16.27 7.89 -11.24
CA GLY A 515 -14.90 8.17 -11.67
C GLY A 515 -14.11 6.91 -12.05
N TYR A 516 -14.30 5.80 -11.32
CA TYR A 516 -13.69 4.51 -11.69
C TYR A 516 -14.28 3.93 -12.98
N VAL A 517 -15.60 3.98 -13.17
CA VAL A 517 -16.24 3.51 -14.41
C VAL A 517 -15.77 4.31 -15.61
N LEU A 518 -15.69 5.64 -15.49
CA LEU A 518 -15.17 6.51 -16.54
C LEU A 518 -13.70 6.22 -16.87
N ALA A 519 -12.87 6.02 -15.84
CA ALA A 519 -11.46 5.65 -16.01
C ALA A 519 -11.31 4.31 -16.73
N TYR A 520 -12.13 3.31 -16.37
CA TYR A 520 -12.18 2.01 -17.03
C TYR A 520 -12.58 2.14 -18.51
N ALA A 521 -13.59 2.96 -18.82
CA ALA A 521 -14.01 3.19 -20.20
C ALA A 521 -12.88 3.78 -21.06
N LEU A 522 -12.18 4.81 -20.56
CA LEU A 522 -11.05 5.42 -21.27
C LEU A 522 -9.89 4.44 -21.49
N GLN A 523 -9.60 3.60 -20.49
CA GLN A 523 -8.59 2.55 -20.59
C GLN A 523 -8.93 1.50 -21.66
N PHE A 524 -10.18 1.03 -21.69
CA PHE A 524 -10.64 0.08 -22.70
C PHE A 524 -10.66 0.67 -24.11
N LEU A 525 -10.95 1.97 -24.27
CA LEU A 525 -10.83 2.64 -25.56
C LEU A 525 -9.39 2.60 -26.09
N VAL A 526 -8.39 2.79 -25.23
CA VAL A 526 -6.98 2.66 -25.63
C VAL A 526 -6.65 1.21 -26.03
N LEU A 527 -7.07 0.23 -25.24
CA LEU A 527 -6.86 -1.19 -25.57
C LEU A 527 -7.53 -1.56 -26.90
N LEU A 528 -8.74 -1.06 -27.16
CA LEU A 528 -9.47 -1.29 -28.40
C LEU A 528 -8.76 -0.64 -29.60
N SER A 529 -8.27 0.59 -29.44
CA SER A 529 -7.50 1.28 -30.49
C SER A 529 -6.22 0.52 -30.84
N GLY A 530 -5.54 -0.03 -29.84
CA GLY A 530 -4.37 -0.89 -30.01
C GLY A 530 -4.69 -2.19 -30.75
N LEU A 531 -5.75 -2.87 -30.33
CA LEU A 531 -6.24 -4.08 -30.99
C LEU A 531 -6.57 -3.81 -32.45
N LEU A 532 -7.26 -2.70 -32.74
CA LEU A 532 -7.62 -2.32 -34.10
C LEU A 532 -6.36 -2.11 -34.95
N ALA A 533 -5.39 -1.37 -34.43
CA ALA A 533 -4.13 -1.09 -35.12
C ALA A 533 -3.34 -2.37 -35.42
N GLY A 534 -3.18 -3.26 -34.43
CA GLY A 534 -2.51 -4.55 -34.61
C GLY A 534 -3.29 -5.49 -35.54
N ALA A 535 -4.62 -5.51 -35.47
CA ALA A 535 -5.45 -6.29 -36.37
C ALA A 535 -5.35 -5.80 -37.83
N PHE A 536 -5.34 -4.49 -38.08
CA PHE A 536 -5.14 -3.94 -39.43
C PHE A 536 -3.76 -4.29 -39.98
N LEU A 537 -2.71 -4.22 -39.14
CA LEU A 537 -1.36 -4.64 -39.53
C LEU A 537 -1.31 -6.13 -39.86
N ALA A 538 -1.92 -6.97 -39.03
CA ALA A 538 -1.96 -8.41 -39.24
C ALA A 538 -2.73 -8.78 -40.52
N VAL A 539 -3.88 -8.15 -40.78
CA VAL A 539 -4.62 -8.35 -42.04
C VAL A 539 -3.77 -7.94 -43.24
N TYR A 540 -3.06 -6.81 -43.15
CA TYR A 540 -2.14 -6.39 -44.21
C TYR A 540 -1.05 -7.45 -44.48
N GLN A 541 -0.41 -7.99 -43.44
CA GLN A 541 0.60 -9.05 -43.59
C GLN A 541 0.03 -10.36 -44.15
N VAL A 542 -1.19 -10.75 -43.75
CA VAL A 542 -1.87 -11.94 -44.29
C VAL A 542 -2.22 -11.77 -45.77
N THR A 543 -2.67 -10.58 -46.19
CA THR A 543 -2.97 -10.32 -47.62
C THR A 543 -1.75 -10.28 -48.53
N HIS A 544 -0.55 -10.12 -47.96
CA HIS A 544 0.72 -10.11 -48.68
C HIS A 544 1.52 -11.42 -48.52
N ASP A 545 0.88 -12.48 -48.00
CA ASP A 545 1.46 -13.81 -47.75
C ASP A 545 2.69 -13.80 -46.79
N GLU A 546 2.81 -12.78 -45.93
CA GLU A 546 3.88 -12.69 -44.91
C GLU A 546 3.49 -13.39 -43.60
N ALA A 547 2.18 -13.56 -43.35
CA ALA A 547 1.63 -14.20 -42.16
C ALA A 547 0.47 -15.13 -42.53
N THR A 548 0.18 -16.12 -41.67
CA THR A 548 -0.90 -17.08 -41.90
C THR A 548 -2.23 -16.61 -41.28
N PRO A 549 -3.39 -17.14 -41.75
CA PRO A 549 -4.67 -16.92 -41.08
C PRO A 549 -4.68 -17.38 -39.62
N GLY A 550 -3.88 -18.41 -39.28
CA GLY A 550 -3.67 -18.84 -37.90
C GLY A 550 -2.94 -17.83 -37.04
N ASP A 551 -1.94 -17.14 -37.60
CA ASP A 551 -1.25 -16.08 -36.89
C ASP A 551 -2.22 -14.97 -36.48
N PHE A 552 -3.14 -14.58 -37.36
CA PHE A 552 -4.15 -13.56 -37.05
C PHE A 552 -5.01 -13.93 -35.83
N ILE A 553 -5.53 -15.16 -35.76
CA ILE A 553 -6.31 -15.64 -34.62
C ILE A 553 -5.47 -15.67 -33.33
N MET A 554 -4.20 -16.06 -33.46
CA MET A 554 -3.27 -16.07 -32.36
C MET A 554 -3.02 -14.66 -31.80
N LEU A 555 -2.87 -13.65 -32.67
CA LEU A 555 -2.76 -12.24 -32.26
C LEU A 555 -3.98 -11.79 -31.47
N LEU A 556 -5.19 -12.04 -32.00
CA LEU A 556 -6.44 -11.67 -31.32
C LEU A 556 -6.54 -12.32 -29.93
N THR A 557 -6.10 -13.57 -29.82
CA THR A 557 -6.18 -14.33 -28.57
C THR A 557 -5.15 -13.86 -27.54
N TYR A 558 -3.88 -13.62 -27.93
CA TYR A 558 -2.88 -13.05 -27.03
C TYR A 558 -3.26 -11.64 -26.58
N TRP A 559 -3.84 -10.84 -27.49
CA TRP A 559 -4.30 -9.50 -27.12
C TRP A 559 -5.39 -9.54 -26.05
N ALA A 560 -6.35 -10.46 -26.18
CA ALA A 560 -7.37 -10.67 -25.15
C ALA A 560 -6.76 -11.09 -23.80
N GLN A 561 -5.70 -11.91 -23.81
CA GLN A 561 -4.98 -12.31 -22.59
C GLN A 561 -4.21 -11.16 -21.93
N LEU A 562 -3.71 -10.18 -22.70
CA LEU A 562 -2.96 -9.02 -22.18
C LEU A 562 -3.82 -8.07 -21.33
N VAL A 563 -5.15 -8.07 -21.49
CA VAL A 563 -6.05 -7.17 -20.76
C VAL A 563 -6.03 -7.42 -19.25
N ALA A 564 -6.02 -8.69 -18.82
CA ALA A 564 -6.07 -9.04 -17.40
C ALA A 564 -4.80 -8.62 -16.62
N PRO A 565 -3.57 -8.93 -17.09
CA PRO A 565 -2.35 -8.41 -16.48
C PRO A 565 -2.30 -6.88 -16.39
N LEU A 566 -2.66 -6.17 -17.46
CA LEU A 566 -2.62 -4.71 -17.50
C LEU A 566 -3.55 -4.09 -16.45
N THR A 567 -4.81 -4.55 -16.38
CA THR A 567 -5.78 -4.08 -15.39
C THR A 567 -5.37 -4.40 -13.95
N PHE A 568 -4.73 -5.55 -13.73
CA PHE A 568 -4.18 -5.91 -12.42
C PHE A 568 -3.04 -4.97 -12.00
N PHE A 569 -2.05 -4.73 -12.86
CA PHE A 569 -0.92 -3.85 -12.56
C PHE A 569 -1.33 -2.38 -12.38
N ALA A 570 -2.37 -1.93 -13.11
CA ALA A 570 -2.98 -0.63 -12.88
C ALA A 570 -3.50 -0.47 -11.43
N GLY A 571 -4.06 -1.52 -10.83
CA GLY A 571 -4.58 -1.51 -9.45
C GLY A 571 -3.57 -1.89 -8.37
N LEU A 572 -2.47 -2.58 -8.73
CA LEU A 572 -1.56 -3.25 -7.79
C LEU A 572 -0.97 -2.29 -6.76
N GLY A 573 -0.43 -1.14 -7.20
CA GLY A 573 0.21 -0.18 -6.29
C GLY A 573 -0.75 0.39 -5.24
N LYS A 574 -2.02 0.59 -5.61
CA LYS A 574 -3.08 1.05 -4.70
C LYS A 574 -3.44 -0.01 -3.67
N ASN A 575 -3.56 -1.27 -4.09
CA ASN A 575 -3.93 -2.37 -3.22
C ASN A 575 -2.81 -2.66 -2.21
N ILE A 576 -1.56 -2.76 -2.68
CA ILE A 576 -0.39 -2.94 -1.81
C ILE A 576 -0.28 -1.79 -0.80
N SER A 577 -0.44 -0.53 -1.23
CA SER A 577 -0.36 0.62 -0.32
C SER A 577 -1.43 0.58 0.78
N ARG A 578 -2.66 0.16 0.44
CA ARG A 578 -3.76 0.02 1.41
C ARG A 578 -3.46 -1.10 2.41
N ASP A 579 -3.06 -2.26 1.90
CA ASP A 579 -2.85 -3.45 2.72
C ASP A 579 -1.62 -3.26 3.63
N LEU A 580 -0.60 -2.52 3.16
CA LEU A 580 0.58 -2.14 3.93
C LEU A 580 0.26 -1.16 5.06
N LEU A 581 -0.61 -0.17 4.81
CA LEU A 581 -1.08 0.76 5.84
C LEU A 581 -1.85 0.01 6.95
N GLN A 582 -2.66 -0.98 6.58
CA GLN A 582 -3.38 -1.83 7.54
C GLN A 582 -2.42 -2.74 8.31
N ALA A 583 -1.45 -3.34 7.63
CA ALA A 583 -0.42 -4.16 8.28
C ALA A 583 0.46 -3.35 9.25
N GLU A 584 0.71 -2.06 8.99
CA GLU A 584 1.47 -1.19 9.90
C GLU A 584 0.76 -1.01 11.26
N GLN A 585 -0.57 -0.93 11.29
CA GLN A 585 -1.33 -0.82 12.54
C GLN A 585 -1.16 -2.06 13.41
N LEU A 586 -1.23 -3.25 12.80
CA LEU A 586 -0.98 -4.50 13.51
C LEU A 586 0.49 -4.60 13.96
N LEU A 587 1.43 -4.17 13.11
CA LEU A 587 2.85 -4.16 13.44
C LEU A 587 3.16 -3.24 14.63
N GLU A 588 2.51 -2.08 14.73
CA GLU A 588 2.66 -1.15 15.86
C GLU A 588 2.23 -1.82 17.16
N ILE A 589 1.10 -2.51 17.17
CA ILE A 589 0.61 -3.24 18.35
C ILE A 589 1.56 -4.37 18.73
N LEU A 590 2.00 -5.19 17.76
CA LEU A 590 2.92 -6.30 18.02
C LEU A 590 4.31 -5.86 18.47
N GLN A 591 4.74 -4.65 18.10
CA GLN A 591 6.00 -4.08 18.56
C GLN A 591 5.88 -3.35 19.91
N THR A 592 4.66 -3.03 20.33
CA THR A 592 4.42 -2.41 21.64
C THR A 592 4.85 -3.40 22.72
N LYS A 593 5.70 -2.94 23.62
CA LYS A 593 6.16 -3.73 24.76
C LYS A 593 5.30 -3.38 25.98
N PRO A 594 4.90 -4.36 26.80
CA PRO A 594 4.23 -4.09 28.06
C PRO A 594 5.14 -3.29 29.00
N THR A 595 4.57 -2.28 29.67
CA THR A 595 5.30 -1.46 30.66
C THR A 595 5.65 -2.28 31.90
N VAL A 596 4.75 -3.17 32.30
CA VAL A 596 4.88 -4.01 33.50
C VAL A 596 5.18 -5.44 33.07
N LEU A 597 6.35 -5.94 33.46
CA LEU A 597 6.79 -7.32 33.25
C LEU A 597 7.46 -7.87 34.52
N SER A 598 7.37 -9.18 34.73
CA SER A 598 8.26 -9.89 35.65
C SER A 598 9.71 -9.68 35.21
N LYS A 599 10.63 -9.47 36.15
CA LYS A 599 12.06 -9.50 35.84
C LYS A 599 12.45 -10.91 35.36
N GLU A 600 13.45 -11.00 34.47
CA GLU A 600 13.96 -12.30 34.05
C GLU A 600 14.43 -13.12 35.26
N GLY A 601 13.84 -14.30 35.46
CA GLY A 601 14.14 -15.17 36.60
C GLY A 601 13.59 -14.68 37.95
N ALA A 602 12.58 -13.79 37.96
CA ALA A 602 11.94 -13.35 39.19
C ALA A 602 11.42 -14.56 40.01
N PRO A 603 11.76 -14.67 41.31
CA PRO A 603 11.27 -15.74 42.16
C PRO A 603 9.76 -15.63 42.37
N PRO A 604 9.07 -16.76 42.64
CA PRO A 604 7.68 -16.71 43.07
C PRO A 604 7.56 -15.95 44.40
N LEU A 605 6.45 -15.24 44.59
CA LEU A 605 6.15 -14.56 45.84
C LEU A 605 6.08 -15.58 46.99
N HIS A 606 6.92 -15.42 48.00
CA HIS A 606 6.84 -16.22 49.22
C HIS A 606 5.79 -15.62 50.15
N PHE A 607 4.56 -16.12 50.06
CA PHE A 607 3.45 -15.68 50.91
C PHE A 607 3.50 -16.39 52.28
N ASN A 608 3.66 -15.62 53.36
CA ASN A 608 3.74 -16.12 54.72
C ASN A 608 2.57 -15.62 55.58
N SER A 609 2.46 -14.30 55.74
CA SER A 609 1.53 -13.67 56.67
C SER A 609 0.57 -12.70 55.99
N GLY A 610 0.95 -12.17 54.83
CA GLY A 610 0.17 -11.19 54.08
C GLY A 610 0.29 -9.76 54.60
N GLU A 611 1.43 -9.38 55.20
CA GLU A 611 1.68 -7.97 55.53
C GLU A 611 1.87 -7.16 54.24
N VAL A 612 1.10 -6.09 54.05
CA VAL A 612 1.23 -5.19 52.89
C VAL A 612 1.73 -3.82 53.34
N ARG A 613 2.87 -3.39 52.81
CA ARG A 613 3.48 -2.10 53.13
C ARG A 613 3.61 -1.22 51.90
N PHE A 614 3.00 -0.04 51.95
CA PHE A 614 3.25 1.06 51.03
C PHE A 614 4.30 1.96 51.66
N ASP A 615 5.44 2.15 51.00
CA ASP A 615 6.58 2.90 51.51
C ASP A 615 6.85 4.10 50.60
N HIS A 616 6.41 5.28 51.03
CA HIS A 616 6.58 6.57 50.34
C HIS A 616 6.19 6.51 48.84
N VAL A 617 4.99 6.01 48.54
CA VAL A 617 4.53 5.73 47.18
C VAL A 617 4.01 6.99 46.47
N TYR A 618 4.55 7.24 45.27
CA TYR A 618 4.10 8.28 44.35
C TYR A 618 3.69 7.64 43.03
N PHE A 619 2.63 8.15 42.41
CA PHE A 619 2.14 7.61 41.13
C PHE A 619 1.42 8.66 40.26
N SER A 620 1.65 8.57 38.95
CA SER A 620 0.97 9.32 37.89
C SER A 620 0.71 8.41 36.69
N TYR A 621 -0.46 8.52 36.05
CA TYR A 621 -0.80 7.76 34.84
C TYR A 621 -0.08 8.29 33.58
N ASP A 622 0.15 9.60 33.48
CA ASP A 622 0.66 10.26 32.28
C ASP A 622 1.90 11.14 32.54
N ASN A 623 2.49 11.02 33.73
CA ASN A 623 3.58 11.88 34.25
C ASN A 623 3.25 13.39 34.27
N LYS A 624 2.00 13.81 33.98
CA LYS A 624 1.58 15.21 34.03
C LYS A 624 0.88 15.53 35.34
N LYS A 625 0.07 14.59 35.84
CA LYS A 625 -0.68 14.76 37.08
C LYS A 625 -0.40 13.64 38.07
N GLU A 626 0.21 13.99 39.20
CA GLU A 626 0.38 13.07 40.32
C GLU A 626 -0.98 12.78 40.98
N ILE A 627 -1.35 11.49 41.03
CA ILE A 627 -2.58 11.00 41.65
C ILE A 627 -2.33 10.59 43.10
N LEU A 628 -1.23 9.88 43.35
CA LEU A 628 -0.80 9.50 44.69
C LEU A 628 0.47 10.26 45.05
N LYS A 629 0.48 10.84 46.26
CA LYS A 629 1.57 11.66 46.79
C LYS A 629 1.95 11.16 48.16
N ASP A 630 3.17 10.63 48.27
CA ASP A 630 3.76 10.16 49.52
C ASP A 630 2.88 9.22 50.36
N ILE A 631 2.26 8.22 49.71
CA ILE A 631 1.43 7.26 50.43
C ILE A 631 2.33 6.31 51.22
N ASN A 632 2.22 6.36 52.54
CA ASN A 632 2.99 5.52 53.46
C ASN A 632 2.08 4.92 54.54
N PHE A 633 1.84 3.60 54.47
CA PHE A 633 1.08 2.87 55.48
C PHE A 633 1.43 1.37 55.45
N THR A 634 1.12 0.66 56.54
CA THR A 634 1.27 -0.79 56.64
C THR A 634 -0.05 -1.42 57.06
N ALA A 635 -0.51 -2.41 56.32
CA ALA A 635 -1.65 -3.26 56.65
C ALA A 635 -1.12 -4.58 57.21
N THR A 636 -1.37 -4.83 58.50
CA THR A 636 -0.90 -6.04 59.17
C THR A 636 -1.77 -7.25 58.83
N PRO A 637 -1.26 -8.49 58.98
CA PRO A 637 -2.03 -9.71 58.76
C PRO A 637 -3.38 -9.71 59.50
N GLY A 638 -4.46 -10.02 58.79
CA GLY A 638 -5.83 -10.07 59.33
C GLY A 638 -6.49 -8.70 59.58
N MET A 639 -5.81 -7.59 59.27
CA MET A 639 -6.37 -6.25 59.41
C MET A 639 -7.27 -5.89 58.22
N THR A 640 -8.46 -5.38 58.50
CA THR A 640 -9.32 -4.76 57.49
C THR A 640 -8.97 -3.27 57.36
N VAL A 641 -8.50 -2.85 56.19
CA VAL A 641 -8.20 -1.44 55.89
C VAL A 641 -9.26 -0.89 54.93
N ALA A 642 -9.86 0.24 55.29
CA ALA A 642 -10.85 0.93 54.45
C ALA A 642 -10.29 2.26 53.91
N PHE A 643 -10.31 2.42 52.59
CA PHE A 643 -9.93 3.68 51.94
C PHE A 643 -11.17 4.54 51.66
N VAL A 644 -11.27 5.70 52.31
CA VAL A 644 -12.35 6.67 52.13
C VAL A 644 -11.82 8.01 51.62
N GLY A 645 -12.64 8.75 50.87
CA GLY A 645 -12.25 10.05 50.33
C GLY A 645 -13.08 10.45 49.12
N ALA A 646 -12.91 11.69 48.66
CA ALA A 646 -13.61 12.22 47.50
C ALA A 646 -13.37 11.38 46.22
N THR A 647 -14.28 11.45 45.25
CA THR A 647 -14.08 10.87 43.92
C THR A 647 -12.79 11.42 43.32
N GLY A 648 -11.95 10.55 42.77
CA GLY A 648 -10.64 10.94 42.22
C GLY A 648 -9.50 11.05 43.23
N ALA A 649 -9.72 10.79 44.53
CA ALA A 649 -8.66 10.80 45.55
C ALA A 649 -7.62 9.65 45.42
N GLY A 650 -7.68 8.83 44.36
CA GLY A 650 -6.71 7.75 44.11
C GLY A 650 -7.02 6.40 44.77
N LYS A 651 -8.18 6.22 45.40
CA LYS A 651 -8.58 4.96 46.09
C LYS A 651 -8.45 3.73 45.18
N SER A 652 -9.07 3.76 44.00
CA SER A 652 -9.00 2.66 43.04
C SER A 652 -7.58 2.48 42.48
N THR A 653 -6.79 3.56 42.43
CA THR A 653 -5.39 3.51 41.99
C THR A 653 -4.52 2.73 42.96
N ILE A 654 -4.76 2.83 44.28
CA ILE A 654 -4.05 2.03 45.29
C ILE A 654 -4.25 0.53 45.02
N LEU A 655 -5.48 0.10 44.75
CA LEU A 655 -5.79 -1.29 44.42
C LEU A 655 -5.15 -1.73 43.10
N LYS A 656 -5.21 -0.86 42.07
CA LYS A 656 -4.56 -1.12 40.77
C LYS A 656 -3.04 -1.28 40.90
N LEU A 657 -2.39 -0.53 41.80
CA LEU A 657 -0.96 -0.65 42.08
C LEU A 657 -0.61 -1.90 42.89
N LEU A 658 -1.47 -2.30 43.83
CA LEU A 658 -1.27 -3.53 44.59
C LEU A 658 -1.33 -4.78 43.69
N ASP A 659 -2.26 -4.80 42.73
CA ASP A 659 -2.37 -5.84 41.69
C ASP A 659 -1.36 -5.66 40.54
N ARG A 660 -0.46 -4.68 40.69
CA ARG A 660 0.60 -4.30 39.77
C ARG A 660 0.09 -4.17 38.32
N PHE A 661 -1.06 -3.53 38.12
CA PHE A 661 -1.50 -3.10 36.79
C PHE A 661 -0.65 -1.94 36.26
N TYR A 662 -0.06 -1.20 37.18
CA TYR A 662 0.90 -0.12 36.95
C TYR A 662 2.05 -0.28 37.94
N ASP A 663 3.25 0.18 37.57
CA ASP A 663 4.36 0.31 38.52
C ASP A 663 4.35 1.71 39.16
N VAL A 664 4.85 1.79 40.40
CA VAL A 664 4.98 3.05 41.14
C VAL A 664 6.03 3.97 40.50
N SER A 665 5.78 5.28 40.49
CA SER A 665 6.73 6.27 39.98
C SER A 665 7.90 6.49 40.95
N LYS A 666 7.62 6.49 42.26
CA LYS A 666 8.62 6.53 43.35
C LYS A 666 8.10 5.72 44.55
N GLY A 667 9.01 5.27 45.41
CA GLY A 667 8.71 4.44 46.56
C GLY A 667 8.70 2.94 46.25
N SER A 668 8.05 2.16 47.11
CA SER A 668 7.87 0.71 46.93
C SER A 668 6.58 0.20 47.58
N ILE A 669 6.03 -0.86 47.02
CA ILE A 669 4.96 -1.64 47.63
C ILE A 669 5.53 -3.02 47.93
N LYS A 670 5.40 -3.48 49.16
CA LYS A 670 5.97 -4.74 49.62
C LYS A 670 4.89 -5.65 50.20
N ILE A 671 4.99 -6.95 49.93
CA ILE A 671 4.18 -8.01 50.54
C ILE A 671 5.12 -8.94 51.29
N ASP A 672 4.91 -9.11 52.60
CA ASP A 672 5.79 -9.88 53.51
C ASP A 672 7.28 -9.49 53.35
N GLY A 673 7.54 -8.17 53.22
CA GLY A 673 8.88 -7.61 53.04
C GLY A 673 9.48 -7.69 51.63
N GLN A 674 8.84 -8.39 50.68
CA GLN A 674 9.28 -8.52 49.29
C GLN A 674 8.65 -7.42 48.43
N ASP A 675 9.45 -6.66 47.67
CA ASP A 675 8.92 -5.68 46.71
C ASP A 675 8.18 -6.40 45.57
N ILE A 676 6.96 -5.96 45.27
CA ILE A 676 6.12 -6.57 44.23
C ILE A 676 6.74 -6.48 42.82
N ARG A 677 7.74 -5.61 42.62
CA ARG A 677 8.51 -5.49 41.37
C ARG A 677 9.57 -6.58 41.19
N ASP A 678 9.97 -7.23 42.28
CA ASP A 678 11.05 -8.21 42.30
C ASP A 678 10.55 -9.66 42.23
N VAL A 679 9.24 -9.87 42.35
CA VAL A 679 8.60 -11.20 42.29
C VAL A 679 7.92 -11.45 40.96
N ASP A 680 7.65 -12.72 40.67
CA ASP A 680 6.87 -13.12 39.50
C ASP A 680 5.42 -12.63 39.59
N LEU A 681 4.97 -11.95 38.54
CA LEU A 681 3.64 -11.33 38.43
C LEU A 681 2.51 -12.35 38.52
N TYR A 682 2.68 -13.55 37.96
CA TYR A 682 1.65 -14.60 38.05
C TYR A 682 1.50 -15.06 39.50
N SER A 683 2.61 -15.34 40.19
CA SER A 683 2.60 -15.72 41.61
C SER A 683 2.02 -14.63 42.53
N LEU A 684 2.28 -13.36 42.22
CA LEU A 684 1.71 -12.21 42.94
C LEU A 684 0.18 -12.19 42.84
N ARG A 685 -0.33 -12.21 41.61
CA ARG A 685 -1.79 -12.14 41.35
C ARG A 685 -2.53 -13.37 41.83
N ALA A 686 -1.89 -14.54 41.83
CA ALA A 686 -2.47 -15.77 42.37
C ALA A 686 -2.80 -15.68 43.88
N GLN A 687 -2.16 -14.76 44.62
CA GLN A 687 -2.40 -14.54 46.06
C GLN A 687 -3.36 -13.38 46.34
N ILE A 688 -3.85 -12.68 45.32
CA ILE A 688 -4.72 -11.49 45.46
C ILE A 688 -6.11 -11.82 44.90
N GLY A 689 -7.13 -11.72 45.76
CA GLY A 689 -8.54 -11.74 45.34
C GLY A 689 -9.07 -10.33 45.12
N VAL A 690 -9.71 -10.07 43.98
CA VAL A 690 -10.30 -8.76 43.67
C VAL A 690 -11.79 -8.92 43.38
N VAL A 691 -12.63 -8.10 44.01
CA VAL A 691 -14.05 -7.96 43.69
C VAL A 691 -14.26 -6.60 43.02
N PRO A 692 -14.46 -6.54 41.69
CA PRO A 692 -14.64 -5.29 40.97
C PRO A 692 -15.99 -4.65 41.31
N GLN A 693 -16.10 -3.33 41.12
CA GLN A 693 -17.36 -2.60 41.31
C GLN A 693 -18.46 -3.09 40.37
N ALA A 694 -18.10 -3.44 39.13
CA ALA A 694 -18.98 -4.04 38.13
C ALA A 694 -18.28 -5.27 37.53
N PRO A 695 -18.64 -6.49 37.93
CA PRO A 695 -18.08 -7.70 37.32
C PRO A 695 -18.56 -7.83 35.88
N ILE A 696 -17.67 -8.30 35.00
CA ILE A 696 -18.01 -8.70 33.64
C ILE A 696 -18.38 -10.18 33.68
N LEU A 697 -19.55 -10.52 33.17
CA LEU A 697 -19.94 -11.90 32.92
C LEU A 697 -19.56 -12.24 31.48
N PHE A 698 -18.81 -13.32 31.31
CA PHE A 698 -18.55 -13.88 29.99
C PHE A 698 -19.82 -14.54 29.47
N ASP A 699 -19.99 -14.50 28.14
CA ASP A 699 -21.08 -15.18 27.45
C ASP A 699 -20.84 -16.71 27.47
N ASP A 700 -21.10 -17.29 28.64
CA ASP A 700 -20.88 -18.68 29.00
C ASP A 700 -21.80 -19.05 30.19
N THR A 701 -21.82 -20.31 30.58
CA THR A 701 -22.59 -20.80 31.74
C THR A 701 -22.17 -20.13 33.05
N ILE A 702 -23.08 -20.09 34.02
CA ILE A 702 -22.78 -19.61 35.39
C ILE A 702 -21.65 -20.43 36.00
N MET A 703 -21.65 -21.75 35.79
CA MET A 703 -20.59 -22.64 36.27
C MET A 703 -19.22 -22.24 35.73
N ASN A 704 -19.10 -21.97 34.42
CA ASN A 704 -17.84 -21.55 33.83
C ASN A 704 -17.43 -20.15 34.28
N ASN A 705 -18.37 -19.22 34.45
CA ASN A 705 -18.09 -17.90 35.00
C ASN A 705 -17.56 -17.96 36.44
N VAL A 706 -18.11 -18.83 37.31
CA VAL A 706 -17.58 -19.01 38.68
C VAL A 706 -16.25 -19.76 38.66
N ARG A 707 -16.11 -20.80 37.82
CA ARG A 707 -14.87 -21.56 37.64
C ARG A 707 -13.74 -20.72 37.03
N TYR A 708 -14.03 -19.59 36.39
CA TYR A 708 -13.05 -18.72 35.76
C TYR A 708 -11.90 -18.31 36.70
N ALA A 709 -12.18 -18.11 37.99
CA ALA A 709 -11.16 -17.77 39.00
C ALA A 709 -10.15 -18.90 39.26
N LYS A 710 -10.55 -20.16 39.08
CA LYS A 710 -9.71 -21.35 39.24
C LYS A 710 -10.19 -22.43 38.27
N LEU A 711 -9.64 -22.44 37.05
CA LEU A 711 -10.04 -23.35 35.99
C LEU A 711 -9.89 -24.84 36.34
N THR A 712 -9.05 -25.17 37.34
CA THR A 712 -8.84 -26.52 37.86
C THR A 712 -9.82 -26.93 38.95
N ALA A 713 -10.76 -26.05 39.35
CA ALA A 713 -11.73 -26.34 40.40
C ALA A 713 -12.75 -27.39 39.96
N THR A 714 -13.01 -28.38 40.83
CA THR A 714 -14.05 -29.39 40.59
C THR A 714 -15.44 -28.77 40.67
N ASP A 715 -16.44 -29.45 40.13
CA ASP A 715 -17.84 -29.03 40.23
C ASP A 715 -18.25 -28.82 41.70
N GLU A 716 -17.80 -29.68 42.60
CA GLU A 716 -18.06 -29.58 44.05
C GLU A 716 -17.44 -28.33 44.66
N GLU A 717 -16.18 -27.99 44.31
CA GLU A 717 -15.55 -26.75 44.78
C GLU A 717 -16.35 -25.52 44.33
N VAL A 718 -16.89 -25.54 43.11
CA VAL A 718 -17.74 -24.46 42.60
C VAL A 718 -19.07 -24.39 43.35
N TYR A 719 -19.71 -25.53 43.66
CA TYR A 719 -20.94 -25.53 44.46
C TYR A 719 -20.72 -24.99 45.86
N GLU A 720 -19.64 -25.41 46.53
CA GLU A 720 -19.32 -24.90 47.85
C GLU A 720 -18.98 -23.40 47.83
N ALA A 721 -18.29 -22.91 46.79
CA ALA A 721 -18.08 -21.48 46.59
C ALA A 721 -19.40 -20.71 46.41
N CYS A 722 -20.33 -21.24 45.62
CA CYS A 722 -21.67 -20.65 45.45
C CYS A 722 -22.50 -20.67 46.74
N LYS A 723 -22.36 -21.71 47.57
CA LYS A 723 -23.01 -21.78 48.89
C LYS A 723 -22.40 -20.76 49.87
N ALA A 724 -21.08 -20.66 49.90
CA ALA A 724 -20.35 -19.68 50.72
C ALA A 724 -20.70 -18.24 50.33
N ALA A 725 -20.86 -17.97 49.03
CA ALA A 725 -21.33 -16.69 48.51
C ALA A 725 -22.86 -16.48 48.66
N SER A 726 -23.60 -17.45 49.21
CA SER A 726 -25.05 -17.43 49.38
C SER A 726 -25.86 -17.22 48.08
N ILE A 727 -25.32 -17.67 46.94
CA ILE A 727 -25.98 -17.59 45.62
C ILE A 727 -26.47 -18.95 45.11
N HIS A 728 -26.08 -20.06 45.75
CA HIS A 728 -26.40 -21.41 45.29
C HIS A 728 -27.90 -21.67 45.15
N GLU A 729 -28.68 -21.37 46.19
CA GLU A 729 -30.14 -21.55 46.16
C GLU A 729 -30.79 -20.69 45.06
N GLN A 730 -30.27 -19.48 44.83
CA GLN A 730 -30.77 -18.61 43.78
C GLN A 730 -30.50 -19.19 42.39
N ILE A 731 -29.29 -19.74 42.16
CA ILE A 731 -28.93 -20.37 40.88
C ILE A 731 -29.86 -21.57 40.59
N LEU A 732 -30.24 -22.35 41.61
CA LEU A 732 -31.17 -23.47 41.46
C LEU A 732 -32.57 -23.05 41.02
N THR A 733 -32.99 -21.81 41.30
CA THR A 733 -34.29 -21.29 40.86
C THR A 733 -34.32 -20.82 39.40
N PHE A 734 -33.16 -20.69 38.74
CA PHE A 734 -33.12 -20.28 37.34
C PHE A 734 -33.66 -21.38 36.42
N SER A 735 -34.33 -20.99 35.32
CA SER A 735 -34.98 -21.92 34.38
C SER A 735 -34.00 -22.90 33.74
N ASP A 736 -32.75 -22.48 33.54
CA ASP A 736 -31.61 -23.31 33.11
C ASP A 736 -30.71 -23.69 34.29
N GLY A 737 -31.29 -23.87 35.49
CA GLY A 737 -30.62 -24.23 36.75
C GLY A 737 -29.90 -25.59 36.74
N LYS A 738 -29.80 -26.24 35.59
CA LYS A 738 -28.82 -27.30 35.34
C LYS A 738 -27.63 -26.69 34.63
N ILE A 739 -26.57 -26.60 35.40
CA ILE A 739 -25.14 -26.34 35.13
C ILE A 739 -24.52 -27.06 33.90
N CYS A 740 -25.30 -27.72 33.05
CA CYS A 740 -24.84 -28.40 31.84
C CYS A 740 -25.75 -28.08 30.64
N SER A 741 -25.33 -27.17 29.76
CA SER A 741 -25.44 -27.42 28.32
C SER A 741 -24.50 -26.50 27.52
N PRO A 742 -23.43 -27.01 26.90
CA PRO A 742 -22.60 -26.27 25.96
C PRO A 742 -23.17 -26.23 24.54
N HIS A 743 -24.50 -26.29 24.36
CA HIS A 743 -25.11 -26.33 23.04
C HIS A 743 -26.42 -25.56 22.98
N LEU A 744 -26.33 -24.26 22.68
CA LEU A 744 -27.34 -23.51 21.91
C LEU A 744 -26.61 -22.34 21.23
N VAL A 745 -25.69 -22.65 20.32
CA VAL A 745 -25.25 -21.72 19.28
C VAL A 745 -26.11 -22.03 18.05
N GLY A 746 -27.05 -21.13 17.77
CA GLY A 746 -27.79 -21.07 16.50
C GLY A 746 -27.10 -20.15 15.50
#